data_AF-A0A7R9BIN7-F1
#
_entry.id   AF-A0A7R9BIN7-F1
#
_cell.length_a   1.000
_cell.length_b   1.000
_cell.length_c   1.000
_cell.angle_alpha   90.00
_cell.angle_beta   90.00
_cell.angle_gamma   90.00
#
_symmetry.space_group_name_H-M   'P 1'
#
loop_
_entity.id
_entity.type
_entity.pdbx_description
1 polymer ?
#
loop_
_entity_poly.entity_id
_entity_poly.type
_entity_poly.pdbx_seq_one_letter_code
_entity_poly.pdbx_strand_id
1 'polypeptide(L)'
;MGGKIIDRLMRRKYISSGELAESSLKRTLTTLDLTALGIGSTLGVGVYVLAGDVAKNSAGPSVVLSFAIAAIASVFAGLCYAEFGARVPRAGSAYVYSYVCVGELIAFIIGWNLILEYVIGTASVARGYSNYLDSLFDKKMQSAFRNITPIHDWLDSPTASEYLSSYFDFFALGICILLSLLLSFGVKESSKFNNVFTVLNLLVVVYVIIIGSFKADIKNWQIEPEEVENSGNYNVGDGGFFPFGINGMLSGAATCFYGFIGFDAVATTGEETKNPQRSIPIAIVVSLTFIFLAYFGISTVLTMMWPYYDQDPNSPLPTVFEAIGWPSAKWIVSIGALFGLSTSLLGAMFPLPRVVYAMAKDGLIFRFLAKVHSKYQTPMLATLLSGTFGGILAAIFDLNALVDMMSIGTLLAYTLVAHVDQYLLDDEALGQNLDSLFCLDDTRKFLDSLVRRKYMNPDEMVETSLKRTLNALDLTLLGIGSTLGVGVYVLAGDVAKNTAGPSVVLSFAIAAIASVFAGFCYAEFGARVPRAGSAYIYSYVCVGEFIAFIIGWTLILEYMIGTASVARGYSNYLDALFNKKMQAAFHEITPIHEWIDNPTVAEYLSPYLDFFAFAICVFLTLLLCFGVKESSKFNSVFTCLNLLVVVYVVIIGSINAKVKNWQIKPEEVQNPGNKLDIGDGGFFPFGINGMLSGAATCFYGFIGFDCVATTGEETKNPQRAIPIAIVVSLTFIFLAYFGVSTVLTMMWPYYDQDPYSPLPTVFEAIGWSSAKWVVSIGALFGLSTSLLGTMFPLPRVVYAMANDGLIFRCFSKVNARFKTPVIATLVSGTCGGILAAIFELSSLVDMMSIGTLLAYTLVAMCVLILSKEEVYYSKISSSTGVCFIGVNGILIFQEDSISGKSDAKWPIVLLVIFILMSLITVVIISRQPMNKHKLHFKVPLVPFLPAVSIWINIYLMMKLSDKTWIRFSVWMILGECDCIDLISKISLKMAMI
;
A
#
# COMPACT_ATOMS: atom_id res chain seq x y z
N MET A 1 -20.40 -1.95 26.93
CA MET A 1 -19.54 -0.74 26.90
C MET A 1 -19.02 -0.41 25.50
N GLY A 2 -18.76 -1.40 24.63
CA GLY A 2 -18.34 -1.19 23.24
C GLY A 2 -19.32 -0.37 22.38
N GLY A 3 -20.64 -0.60 22.52
CA GLY A 3 -21.66 0.22 21.84
C GLY A 3 -21.51 1.72 22.11
N LYS A 4 -21.30 2.14 23.37
CA LYS A 4 -21.07 3.56 23.71
C LYS A 4 -19.77 4.16 23.14
N ILE A 5 -18.79 3.32 22.79
CA ILE A 5 -17.53 3.76 22.18
C ILE A 5 -17.72 3.89 20.67
N ILE A 6 -18.37 2.91 20.03
CA ILE A 6 -18.73 2.98 18.60
C ILE A 6 -19.70 4.15 18.38
N ASP A 7 -20.71 4.33 19.24
CA ASP A 7 -21.63 5.48 19.20
C ASP A 7 -20.93 6.84 19.35
N ARG A 8 -19.80 6.87 20.06
CA ARG A 8 -18.97 8.08 20.17
C ARG A 8 -18.09 8.25 18.92
N LEU A 9 -17.40 7.20 18.49
CA LEU A 9 -16.55 7.22 17.29
C LEU A 9 -17.34 7.45 16.00
N MET A 10 -18.64 7.16 16.00
CA MET A 10 -19.52 7.26 14.84
C MET A 10 -20.63 8.28 15.02
N ARG A 11 -20.49 9.14 16.03
CA ARG A 11 -21.40 10.27 16.22
C ARG A 11 -21.41 11.08 14.93
N ARG A 12 -22.60 11.41 14.41
CA ARG A 12 -22.73 12.40 13.34
C ARG A 12 -22.99 13.77 13.95
N LYS A 13 -22.50 14.81 13.30
CA LYS A 13 -22.76 16.19 13.71
C LYS A 13 -24.15 16.60 13.22
N TYR A 14 -25.10 16.74 14.14
CA TYR A 14 -26.40 17.33 13.83
C TYR A 14 -26.25 18.85 13.70
N ILE A 15 -26.73 19.41 12.60
CA ILE A 15 -26.75 20.86 12.38
C ILE A 15 -28.21 21.24 12.13
N SER A 16 -28.83 21.87 13.11
CA SER A 16 -30.21 22.34 12.94
C SER A 16 -30.29 23.51 11.94
N SER A 17 -31.43 23.67 11.26
CA SER A 17 -31.70 24.78 10.34
C SER A 17 -31.52 26.16 11.00
N GLY A 18 -31.75 26.27 12.31
CA GLY A 18 -31.48 27.46 13.12
C GLY A 18 -29.99 27.71 13.37
N GLU A 19 -29.21 26.65 13.64
CA GLU A 19 -27.76 26.76 13.79
C GLU A 19 -27.07 27.14 12.48
N LEU A 20 -27.55 26.70 11.32
CA LEU A 20 -27.06 27.14 9.98
C LEU A 20 -27.13 28.67 9.80
N ALA A 21 -28.01 29.36 10.53
CA ALA A 21 -28.12 30.81 10.56
C ALA A 21 -27.20 31.47 11.61
N GLU A 22 -26.91 30.80 12.73
CA GLU A 22 -26.01 31.29 13.79
C GLU A 22 -24.53 30.98 13.48
N SER A 23 -23.80 32.02 13.08
CA SER A 23 -22.34 31.97 12.90
C SER A 23 -21.62 32.78 13.97
N SER A 24 -20.62 32.19 14.61
CA SER A 24 -19.67 32.91 15.48
C SER A 24 -18.65 33.74 14.69
N LEU A 25 -18.54 33.49 13.38
CA LEU A 25 -17.68 34.21 12.44
C LEU A 25 -18.48 35.21 11.62
N LYS A 26 -17.87 36.33 11.24
CA LYS A 26 -18.55 37.43 10.56
C LYS A 26 -18.68 37.14 9.05
N ARG A 27 -19.91 37.09 8.53
CA ARG A 27 -20.16 36.97 7.08
C ARG A 27 -19.77 38.25 6.34
N THR A 28 -18.61 38.27 5.70
CA THR A 28 -18.09 39.43 4.96
C THR A 28 -17.69 39.14 3.52
N LEU A 29 -17.40 37.89 3.17
CA LEU A 29 -16.84 37.51 1.86
C LEU A 29 -17.91 37.45 0.77
N THR A 30 -17.55 37.92 -0.42
CA THR A 30 -18.34 37.92 -1.65
C THR A 30 -17.81 36.88 -2.65
N THR A 31 -18.57 36.58 -3.71
CA THR A 31 -18.11 35.63 -4.75
C THR A 31 -16.76 36.01 -5.35
N LEU A 32 -16.48 37.31 -5.55
CA LEU A 32 -15.19 37.76 -6.06
C LEU A 32 -14.06 37.49 -5.06
N ASP A 33 -14.30 37.71 -3.77
CA ASP A 33 -13.32 37.42 -2.72
C ASP A 33 -13.02 35.92 -2.68
N LEU A 34 -14.03 35.07 -2.89
CA LEU A 34 -13.88 33.62 -2.95
C LEU A 34 -13.13 33.16 -4.19
N THR A 35 -13.46 33.68 -5.37
CA THR A 35 -12.74 33.36 -6.62
C THR A 35 -11.29 33.80 -6.52
N ALA A 36 -11.03 34.99 -5.99
CA ALA A 36 -9.67 35.48 -5.75
C ALA A 36 -8.94 34.64 -4.70
N LEU A 37 -9.62 34.17 -3.65
CA LEU A 37 -9.04 33.23 -2.70
C LEU A 37 -8.66 31.91 -3.37
N GLY A 38 -9.55 31.31 -4.17
CA GLY A 38 -9.30 30.03 -4.85
C GLY A 38 -8.22 30.12 -5.92
N ILE A 39 -8.18 31.21 -6.70
CA ILE A 39 -7.07 31.45 -7.65
C ILE A 39 -5.79 31.72 -6.87
N GLY A 40 -5.86 32.58 -5.86
CA GLY A 40 -4.71 33.01 -5.07
C GLY A 40 -4.04 31.87 -4.32
N SER A 41 -4.80 30.98 -3.68
CA SER A 41 -4.28 29.82 -2.96
C SER A 41 -3.57 28.83 -3.87
N THR A 42 -4.14 28.60 -5.06
CA THR A 42 -3.72 27.55 -5.98
C THR A 42 -2.61 28.01 -6.93
N LEU A 43 -2.66 29.27 -7.39
CA LEU A 43 -1.71 29.83 -8.36
C LEU A 43 -0.46 30.35 -7.64
N GLY A 44 0.44 29.42 -7.29
CA GLY A 44 1.67 29.68 -6.53
C GLY A 44 2.88 28.92 -7.07
N VAL A 45 3.52 28.11 -6.23
CA VAL A 45 4.73 27.34 -6.58
C VAL A 45 4.52 26.45 -7.80
N GLY A 46 3.32 25.90 -7.97
CA GLY A 46 2.98 25.09 -9.13
C GLY A 46 3.29 25.78 -10.47
N VAL A 47 3.04 27.09 -10.56
CA VAL A 47 3.09 27.79 -11.87
C VAL A 47 4.47 28.38 -12.11
N TYR A 48 5.10 28.83 -11.02
CA TYR A 48 6.36 29.55 -11.08
C TYR A 48 7.58 28.64 -11.02
N VAL A 49 7.45 27.46 -10.40
CA VAL A 49 8.58 26.53 -10.14
C VAL A 49 8.30 25.17 -10.78
N LEU A 50 7.18 24.55 -10.42
CA LEU A 50 6.94 23.14 -10.74
C LEU A 50 6.83 22.86 -12.25
N ALA A 51 6.29 23.80 -13.02
CA ALA A 51 6.19 23.66 -14.47
C ALA A 51 7.56 23.45 -15.15
N GLY A 52 8.62 24.08 -14.65
CA GLY A 52 9.97 23.89 -15.17
C GLY A 52 10.70 22.68 -14.58
N ASP A 53 10.52 22.43 -13.28
CA ASP A 53 11.08 21.24 -12.61
C ASP A 53 10.56 19.94 -13.23
N VAL A 54 9.25 19.80 -13.40
CA VAL A 54 8.62 18.61 -14.01
C VAL A 54 8.98 18.52 -15.50
N ALA A 55 9.07 19.65 -16.21
CA ALA A 55 9.54 19.64 -17.59
C ALA A 55 10.97 19.10 -17.69
N LYS A 56 11.87 19.54 -16.82
CA LYS A 56 13.27 19.12 -16.83
C LYS A 56 13.47 17.67 -16.41
N ASN A 57 12.83 17.25 -15.32
CA ASN A 57 13.20 16.03 -14.60
C ASN A 57 12.27 14.84 -14.87
N SER A 58 11.08 15.04 -15.46
CA SER A 58 10.07 13.97 -15.52
C SER A 58 9.28 13.87 -16.82
N ALA A 59 8.81 14.97 -17.39
CA ALA A 59 7.85 14.94 -18.51
C ALA A 59 8.37 15.57 -19.81
N GLY A 60 9.37 16.45 -19.76
CA GLY A 60 9.75 17.22 -20.94
C GLY A 60 8.62 18.13 -21.43
N PRO A 61 8.51 18.37 -22.75
CA PRO A 61 7.39 19.10 -23.36
C PRO A 61 6.01 18.52 -23.04
N SER A 62 5.92 17.22 -22.80
CA SER A 62 4.65 16.56 -22.45
C SER A 62 4.07 16.99 -21.09
N VAL A 63 4.79 17.81 -20.31
CA VAL A 63 4.27 18.46 -19.08
C VAL A 63 2.95 19.21 -19.31
N VAL A 64 2.70 19.69 -20.53
CA VAL A 64 1.43 20.32 -20.93
C VAL A 64 0.27 19.32 -20.81
N LEU A 65 0.48 18.06 -21.20
CA LEU A 65 -0.49 16.98 -21.02
C LEU A 65 -0.58 16.55 -19.57
N SER A 66 0.53 16.56 -18.83
CA SER A 66 0.54 16.29 -17.38
C SER A 66 -0.38 17.25 -16.62
N PHE A 67 -0.29 18.56 -16.90
CA PHE A 67 -1.20 19.56 -16.32
C PHE A 67 -2.65 19.39 -16.80
N ALA A 68 -2.88 18.96 -18.05
CA ALA A 68 -4.24 18.70 -18.54
C ALA A 68 -4.90 17.51 -17.82
N ILE A 69 -4.16 16.42 -17.61
CA ILE A 69 -4.64 15.24 -16.86
C ILE A 69 -4.92 15.62 -15.40
N ALA A 70 -3.98 16.33 -14.76
CA ALA A 70 -4.17 16.83 -13.40
C ALA A 70 -5.41 17.74 -13.28
N ALA A 71 -5.62 18.64 -14.24
CA ALA A 71 -6.79 19.51 -14.28
C ALA A 71 -8.12 18.74 -14.35
N ILE A 72 -8.19 17.68 -15.17
CA ILE A 72 -9.39 16.85 -15.29
C ILE A 72 -9.73 16.21 -13.94
N ALA A 73 -8.73 15.64 -13.25
CA ALA A 73 -8.91 15.07 -11.93
C ALA A 73 -9.39 16.12 -10.91
N SER A 74 -8.78 17.31 -10.92
CA SER A 74 -9.16 18.42 -10.02
C SER A 74 -10.52 19.01 -10.32
N VAL A 75 -10.98 19.03 -11.58
CA VAL A 75 -12.34 19.46 -11.94
C VAL A 75 -13.38 18.50 -11.37
N PHE A 76 -13.17 17.18 -11.50
CA PHE A 76 -14.10 16.20 -10.92
C PHE A 76 -14.16 16.31 -9.40
N ALA A 77 -13.02 16.43 -8.73
CA ALA A 77 -12.99 16.69 -7.29
C ALA A 77 -13.67 18.03 -6.94
N GLY A 78 -13.36 19.09 -7.67
CA GLY A 78 -13.90 20.43 -7.48
C GLY A 78 -15.43 20.49 -7.58
N LEU A 79 -16.04 19.72 -8.48
CA LEU A 79 -17.49 19.63 -8.58
C LEU A 79 -18.13 19.02 -7.32
N CYS A 80 -17.53 17.96 -6.76
CA CYS A 80 -17.99 17.37 -5.49
C CYS A 80 -17.89 18.38 -4.33
N TYR A 81 -16.77 19.12 -4.25
CA TYR A 81 -16.59 20.18 -3.25
C TYR A 81 -17.55 21.35 -3.44
N ALA A 82 -17.89 21.70 -4.69
CA ALA A 82 -18.85 22.74 -5.01
C ALA A 82 -20.26 22.37 -4.51
N GLU A 83 -20.69 21.13 -4.76
CA GLU A 83 -21.97 20.61 -4.31
C GLU A 83 -22.08 20.60 -2.78
N PHE A 84 -21.09 20.05 -2.08
CA PHE A 84 -21.06 20.05 -0.62
C PHE A 84 -20.97 21.45 0.00
N GLY A 85 -20.13 22.31 -0.58
CA GLY A 85 -19.96 23.69 -0.10
C GLY A 85 -21.25 24.51 -0.20
N ALA A 86 -22.10 24.20 -1.19
CA ALA A 86 -23.43 24.79 -1.27
C ALA A 86 -24.40 24.23 -0.23
N ARG A 87 -24.37 22.91 0.01
CA ARG A 87 -25.30 22.20 0.89
C ARG A 87 -25.01 22.44 2.38
N VAL A 88 -23.73 22.42 2.78
CA VAL A 88 -23.29 22.55 4.18
C VAL A 88 -22.33 23.74 4.32
N PRO A 89 -22.82 24.99 4.38
CA PRO A 89 -22.01 26.19 4.38
C PRO A 89 -21.38 26.48 5.76
N ARG A 90 -20.52 25.57 6.22
CA ARG A 90 -19.82 25.62 7.52
C ARG A 90 -18.31 25.76 7.36
N ALA A 91 -17.67 26.31 8.38
CA ALA A 91 -16.21 26.37 8.45
C ALA A 91 -15.64 24.97 8.72
N GLY A 92 -14.72 24.51 7.87
CA GLY A 92 -14.02 23.23 8.02
C GLY A 92 -14.08 22.28 6.82
N SER A 93 -14.75 22.66 5.71
CA SER A 93 -14.71 21.93 4.42
C SER A 93 -14.94 20.42 4.59
N ALA A 94 -14.11 19.57 3.97
CA ALA A 94 -14.22 18.12 3.95
C ALA A 94 -14.34 17.45 5.33
N TYR A 95 -13.75 18.04 6.39
CA TYR A 95 -13.94 17.56 7.76
C TYR A 95 -15.41 17.63 8.18
N VAL A 96 -16.07 18.78 7.95
CA VAL A 96 -17.47 18.96 8.32
C VAL A 96 -18.39 18.13 7.43
N TYR A 97 -18.09 18.05 6.12
CA TYR A 97 -18.86 17.24 5.18
C TYR A 97 -18.89 15.78 5.63
N SER A 98 -17.73 15.25 6.00
CA SER A 98 -17.57 13.87 6.46
C SER A 98 -18.16 13.63 7.84
N TYR A 99 -18.14 14.63 8.73
CA TYR A 99 -18.75 14.50 10.07
C TYR A 99 -20.29 14.50 10.00
N VAL A 100 -20.85 15.27 9.06
CA VAL A 100 -22.30 15.27 8.83
C VAL A 100 -22.74 13.98 8.13
N CYS A 101 -21.97 13.50 7.14
CA CYS A 101 -22.40 12.40 6.27
C CYS A 101 -21.93 11.00 6.72
N VAL A 102 -20.77 10.86 7.35
CA VAL A 102 -20.16 9.53 7.65
C VAL A 102 -19.94 9.31 9.14
N GLY A 103 -19.44 10.30 9.88
CA GLY A 103 -19.31 10.23 11.34
C GLY A 103 -17.93 10.65 11.87
N GLU A 104 -17.83 10.71 13.19
CA GLU A 104 -16.73 11.34 13.95
C GLU A 104 -15.33 10.79 13.61
N LEU A 105 -15.15 9.47 13.42
CA LEU A 105 -13.84 8.86 13.15
C LEU A 105 -13.31 9.20 11.75
N ILE A 106 -14.14 9.05 10.71
CA ILE A 106 -13.76 9.39 9.34
C ILE A 106 -13.55 10.90 9.22
N ALA A 107 -14.40 11.69 9.87
CA ALA A 107 -14.18 13.11 10.01
C ALA A 107 -12.84 13.41 10.70
N PHE A 108 -12.50 12.74 11.80
CA PHE A 108 -11.23 12.95 12.48
C PHE A 108 -10.03 12.63 11.57
N ILE A 109 -10.06 11.50 10.85
CA ILE A 109 -8.99 11.11 9.92
C ILE A 109 -8.83 12.17 8.82
N ILE A 110 -9.93 12.59 8.20
CA ILE A 110 -9.92 13.61 7.14
C ILE A 110 -9.47 14.96 7.71
N GLY A 111 -9.96 15.36 8.88
CA GLY A 111 -9.57 16.60 9.53
C GLY A 111 -8.09 16.63 9.92
N TRP A 112 -7.55 15.51 10.40
CA TRP A 112 -6.12 15.38 10.68
C TRP A 112 -5.28 15.43 9.41
N ASN A 113 -5.73 14.78 8.34
CA ASN A 113 -5.11 14.83 7.03
C ASN A 113 -5.11 16.27 6.47
N LEU A 114 -6.24 16.99 6.54
CA LEU A 114 -6.33 18.41 6.14
C LEU A 114 -5.40 19.31 6.95
N ILE A 115 -5.24 19.05 8.25
CA ILE A 115 -4.29 19.82 9.09
C ILE A 115 -2.88 19.62 8.56
N LEU A 116 -2.45 18.38 8.33
CA LEU A 116 -1.13 18.09 7.78
C LEU A 116 -0.96 18.71 6.40
N GLU A 117 -1.92 18.51 5.51
CA GLU A 117 -1.95 19.05 4.15
C GLU A 117 -1.73 20.57 4.14
N TYR A 118 -2.51 21.35 4.89
CA TYR A 118 -2.34 22.81 4.87
C TYR A 118 -1.05 23.28 5.55
N VAL A 119 -0.53 22.54 6.54
CA VAL A 119 0.78 22.83 7.14
C VAL A 119 1.88 22.60 6.11
N ILE A 120 1.85 21.47 5.40
CA ILE A 120 2.82 21.11 4.36
C ILE A 120 2.68 22.05 3.16
N GLY A 121 1.46 22.43 2.78
CA GLY A 121 1.19 23.44 1.76
C GLY A 121 1.77 24.80 2.13
N THR A 122 1.56 25.25 3.36
CA THR A 122 2.21 26.47 3.88
C THR A 122 3.74 26.36 3.79
N ALA A 123 4.30 25.20 4.16
CA ALA A 123 5.74 24.98 4.13
C ALA A 123 6.32 24.97 2.70
N SER A 124 5.68 24.27 1.77
CA SER A 124 6.10 24.19 0.36
C SER A 124 6.06 25.55 -0.31
N VAL A 125 4.99 26.35 -0.09
CA VAL A 125 4.89 27.68 -0.68
C VAL A 125 5.93 28.63 -0.09
N ALA A 126 6.19 28.56 1.22
CA ALA A 126 7.23 29.37 1.86
C ALA A 126 8.64 28.98 1.39
N ARG A 127 8.90 27.68 1.20
CA ARG A 127 10.17 27.19 0.66
C ARG A 127 10.36 27.61 -0.80
N GLY A 128 9.34 27.47 -1.63
CA GLY A 128 9.34 27.98 -3.01
C GLY A 128 9.54 29.50 -3.07
N TYR A 129 8.94 30.26 -2.15
CA TYR A 129 9.20 31.70 -1.99
C TYR A 129 10.68 31.96 -1.75
N SER A 130 11.27 31.28 -0.78
CA SER A 130 12.69 31.43 -0.42
C SER A 130 13.61 31.15 -1.61
N ASN A 131 13.39 30.03 -2.31
CA ASN A 131 14.17 29.66 -3.50
C ASN A 131 14.07 30.70 -4.61
N TYR A 132 12.86 31.20 -4.87
CA TYR A 132 12.62 32.21 -5.90
C TYR A 132 13.24 33.57 -5.56
N LEU A 133 13.22 33.95 -4.28
CA LEU A 133 13.86 35.17 -3.79
C LEU A 133 15.39 35.04 -3.84
N ASP A 134 15.94 33.88 -3.50
CA ASP A 134 17.39 33.66 -3.55
C ASP A 134 17.95 33.72 -4.98
N SER A 135 17.17 33.26 -5.95
CA SER A 135 17.50 33.38 -7.38
C SER A 135 17.71 34.84 -7.81
N LEU A 136 16.95 35.79 -7.23
CA LEU A 136 17.14 37.23 -7.49
C LEU A 136 18.45 37.79 -6.91
N PHE A 137 19.02 37.11 -5.91
CA PHE A 137 20.26 37.50 -5.24
C PHE A 137 21.44 36.58 -5.61
N ASP A 138 21.37 35.89 -6.75
CA ASP A 138 22.41 34.98 -7.26
C ASP A 138 22.80 33.88 -6.24
N LYS A 139 21.82 33.28 -5.57
CA LYS A 139 21.99 32.17 -4.60
C LYS A 139 22.85 32.52 -3.35
N LYS A 140 22.95 33.82 -3.03
CA LYS A 140 23.72 34.32 -1.87
C LYS A 140 23.07 33.99 -0.53
N MET A 141 21.74 33.90 -0.47
CA MET A 141 21.00 33.58 0.76
C MET A 141 21.24 32.12 1.17
N GLN A 142 21.10 31.17 0.23
CA GLN A 142 21.45 29.76 0.44
C GLN A 142 22.91 29.62 0.91
N SER A 143 23.84 30.31 0.27
CA SER A 143 25.25 30.28 0.63
C SER A 143 25.50 30.79 2.05
N ALA A 144 24.85 31.88 2.46
CA ALA A 144 24.95 32.43 3.81
C ALA A 144 24.35 31.49 4.87
N PHE A 145 23.17 30.91 4.62
CA PHE A 145 22.51 30.00 5.56
C PHE A 145 23.24 28.68 5.71
N ARG A 146 23.81 28.14 4.63
CA ARG A 146 24.65 26.93 4.67
C ARG A 146 25.89 27.13 5.54
N ASN A 147 26.48 28.33 5.55
CA ASN A 147 27.62 28.64 6.42
C ASN A 147 27.24 28.74 7.90
N ILE A 148 26.00 29.13 8.22
CA ILE A 148 25.55 29.32 9.61
C ILE A 148 25.01 28.01 10.20
N THR A 149 24.23 27.25 9.43
CA THR A 149 23.53 26.03 9.87
C THR A 149 23.44 25.00 8.72
N PRO A 150 24.53 24.23 8.47
CA PRO A 150 24.50 23.14 7.50
C PRO A 150 23.82 21.90 8.11
N ILE A 151 22.60 21.59 7.65
CA ILE A 151 21.82 20.47 8.20
C ILE A 151 22.43 19.12 7.79
N HIS A 152 22.92 19.01 6.55
CA HIS A 152 23.52 17.78 6.04
C HIS A 152 24.78 17.36 6.81
N ASP A 153 25.52 18.32 7.38
CA ASP A 153 26.72 18.02 8.18
C ASP A 153 26.36 17.44 9.57
N TRP A 154 25.09 17.54 9.99
CA TRP A 154 24.62 17.10 11.32
C TRP A 154 24.00 15.70 11.28
N LEU A 155 23.68 15.19 10.08
CA LEU A 155 23.10 13.88 9.85
C LEU A 155 23.92 13.12 8.81
N ASP A 156 24.76 12.20 9.28
CA ASP A 156 25.62 11.32 8.46
C ASP A 156 24.77 10.20 7.82
N SER A 157 23.76 10.55 7.04
CA SER A 157 22.85 9.61 6.37
C SER A 157 22.52 10.05 4.93
N PRO A 158 22.85 9.25 3.91
CA PRO A 158 22.56 9.56 2.51
C PRO A 158 21.05 9.57 2.18
N THR A 159 20.20 8.94 3.01
CA THR A 159 18.74 9.01 2.84
C THR A 159 18.16 10.29 3.43
N ALA A 160 18.80 10.87 4.45
CA ALA A 160 18.35 12.14 5.03
C ALA A 160 18.63 13.31 4.09
N SER A 161 19.70 13.24 3.28
CA SER A 161 20.05 14.29 2.32
C SER A 161 19.06 14.45 1.15
N GLU A 162 18.22 13.45 0.89
CA GLU A 162 17.23 13.49 -0.19
C GLU A 162 15.97 14.28 0.22
N TYR A 163 15.55 14.19 1.48
CA TYR A 163 14.32 14.83 1.97
C TYR A 163 14.55 16.12 2.76
N LEU A 164 15.71 16.25 3.43
CA LEU A 164 16.06 17.43 4.21
C LEU A 164 16.78 18.47 3.36
N SER A 165 16.47 19.74 3.62
CA SER A 165 17.21 20.86 3.07
C SER A 165 18.68 20.81 3.52
N SER A 166 19.60 21.19 2.61
CA SER A 166 21.03 21.35 2.92
C SER A 166 21.33 22.38 4.03
N TYR A 167 20.41 23.30 4.30
CA TYR A 167 20.55 24.37 5.29
C TYR A 167 19.22 24.69 5.98
N PHE A 168 19.28 25.27 7.18
CA PHE A 168 18.09 25.78 7.86
C PHE A 168 17.61 27.11 7.26
N ASP A 169 16.38 27.17 6.73
CA ASP A 169 15.86 28.34 6.03
C ASP A 169 15.18 29.36 6.98
N PHE A 170 15.96 30.33 7.45
CA PHE A 170 15.47 31.39 8.32
C PHE A 170 14.45 32.31 7.64
N PHE A 171 14.56 32.50 6.33
CA PHE A 171 13.65 33.37 5.59
C PHE A 171 12.26 32.73 5.49
N ALA A 172 12.19 31.45 5.11
CA ALA A 172 10.94 30.70 5.02
C ALA A 172 10.19 30.65 6.36
N LEU A 173 10.91 30.45 7.47
CA LEU A 173 10.34 30.52 8.82
C LEU A 173 9.83 31.93 9.14
N GLY A 174 10.64 32.96 8.86
CA GLY A 174 10.32 34.36 9.14
C GLY A 174 9.07 34.84 8.39
N ILE A 175 8.95 34.54 7.10
CA ILE A 175 7.80 34.96 6.28
C ILE A 175 6.51 34.25 6.74
N CYS A 176 6.58 32.98 7.14
CA CYS A 176 5.42 32.27 7.71
C CYS A 176 4.94 32.94 9.00
N ILE A 177 5.85 33.25 9.93
CA ILE A 177 5.47 33.92 11.19
C ILE A 177 4.88 35.30 10.90
N LEU A 178 5.49 36.08 10.00
CA LEU A 178 5.01 37.40 9.62
C LEU A 178 3.57 37.37 9.06
N LEU A 179 3.30 36.46 8.12
CA LEU A 179 1.97 36.34 7.51
C LEU A 179 0.94 35.75 8.49
N SER A 180 1.35 34.87 9.41
CA SER A 180 0.49 34.39 10.52
C SER A 180 0.02 35.54 11.41
N LEU A 181 0.92 36.47 11.72
CA LEU A 181 0.60 37.67 12.50
C LEU A 181 -0.37 38.56 11.72
N LEU A 182 -0.14 38.74 10.41
CA LEU A 182 -1.05 39.51 9.54
C LEU A 182 -2.46 38.91 9.52
N LEU A 183 -2.58 37.58 9.32
CA LEU A 183 -3.87 36.87 9.32
C LEU A 183 -4.60 36.93 10.66
N SER A 184 -3.88 37.18 11.75
CA SER A 184 -4.47 37.31 13.08
C SER A 184 -5.29 38.61 13.26
N PHE A 185 -5.01 39.67 12.50
CA PHE A 185 -5.63 41.00 12.64
C PHE A 185 -6.98 41.19 11.92
N GLY A 186 -7.56 40.14 11.33
CA GLY A 186 -8.95 40.12 10.85
C GLY A 186 -9.13 39.89 9.34
N VAL A 187 -10.10 39.04 9.01
CA VAL A 187 -10.31 38.46 7.67
C VAL A 187 -10.65 39.47 6.58
N LYS A 188 -11.41 40.51 6.91
CA LYS A 188 -11.85 41.51 5.92
C LYS A 188 -10.67 42.32 5.36
N GLU A 189 -9.71 42.68 6.19
CA GLU A 189 -8.53 43.41 5.73
C GLU A 189 -7.59 42.46 4.98
N SER A 190 -7.36 41.24 5.48
CA SER A 190 -6.56 40.22 4.79
C SER A 190 -7.12 39.86 3.40
N SER A 191 -8.44 39.78 3.25
CA SER A 191 -9.09 39.48 1.95
C SER A 191 -8.89 40.60 0.92
N LYS A 192 -8.90 41.88 1.32
CA LYS A 192 -8.59 42.98 0.37
C LYS A 192 -7.15 42.89 -0.14
N PHE A 193 -6.20 42.60 0.74
CA PHE A 193 -4.80 42.39 0.35
C PHE A 193 -4.67 41.18 -0.59
N ASN A 194 -5.33 40.07 -0.26
CA ASN A 194 -5.37 38.87 -1.11
C ASN A 194 -5.90 39.18 -2.51
N ASN A 195 -7.00 39.92 -2.63
CA ASN A 195 -7.58 40.27 -3.92
C ASN A 195 -6.62 41.09 -4.79
N VAL A 196 -5.96 42.10 -4.20
CA VAL A 196 -4.99 42.93 -4.91
C VAL A 196 -3.83 42.09 -5.44
N PHE A 197 -3.25 41.25 -4.58
CA PHE A 197 -2.13 40.40 -5.00
C PHE A 197 -2.56 39.32 -6.00
N THR A 198 -3.76 38.77 -5.89
CA THR A 198 -4.30 37.82 -6.88
C THR A 198 -4.45 38.45 -8.26
N VAL A 199 -4.97 39.69 -8.33
CA VAL A 199 -5.09 40.41 -9.61
C VAL A 199 -3.72 40.67 -10.22
N LEU A 200 -2.75 41.11 -9.41
CA LEU A 200 -1.36 41.28 -9.87
C LEU A 200 -0.76 39.96 -10.36
N ASN A 201 -0.99 38.86 -9.63
CA ASN A 201 -0.53 37.53 -9.97
C ASN A 201 -1.09 37.08 -11.34
N LEU A 202 -2.40 37.25 -11.58
CA LEU A 202 -3.03 36.95 -12.85
C LEU A 202 -2.49 37.81 -14.00
N LEU A 203 -2.21 39.10 -13.77
CA LEU A 203 -1.59 39.97 -14.77
C LEU A 203 -0.20 39.49 -15.16
N VAL A 204 0.58 38.99 -14.20
CA VAL A 204 1.93 38.45 -14.44
C VAL A 204 1.86 37.16 -15.25
N VAL A 205 0.93 36.26 -14.93
CA VAL A 205 0.68 35.03 -15.71
C VAL A 205 0.33 35.36 -17.15
N VAL A 206 -0.62 36.27 -17.37
CA VAL A 206 -1.03 36.70 -18.70
C VAL A 206 0.14 37.37 -19.43
N TYR A 207 0.94 38.18 -18.73
CA TYR A 207 2.15 38.78 -19.28
C TYR A 207 3.15 37.71 -19.75
N VAL A 208 3.43 36.68 -18.93
CA VAL A 208 4.33 35.57 -19.31
C VAL A 208 3.81 34.85 -20.55
N ILE A 209 2.52 34.52 -20.59
CA ILE A 209 1.93 33.80 -21.72
C ILE A 209 2.05 34.63 -23.02
N ILE A 210 1.68 35.92 -22.98
CA ILE A 210 1.71 36.78 -24.16
C ILE A 210 3.15 37.05 -24.61
N ILE A 211 4.02 37.45 -23.68
CA ILE A 211 5.39 37.84 -23.98
C ILE A 211 6.23 36.63 -24.39
N GLY A 212 6.08 35.52 -23.69
CA GLY A 212 6.77 34.29 -24.01
C GLY A 212 6.35 33.69 -25.35
N SER A 213 5.09 33.88 -25.76
CA SER A 213 4.61 33.44 -27.08
C SER A 213 5.38 34.06 -28.25
N PHE A 214 5.95 35.27 -28.09
CA PHE A 214 6.80 35.88 -29.14
C PHE A 214 8.15 35.17 -29.32
N LYS A 215 8.55 34.34 -28.36
CA LYS A 215 9.80 33.58 -28.35
C LYS A 215 9.59 32.07 -28.34
N ALA A 216 8.35 31.62 -28.49
CA ALA A 216 8.00 30.21 -28.60
C ALA A 216 8.49 29.65 -29.95
N ASP A 217 9.31 28.60 -29.90
CA ASP A 217 9.76 27.84 -31.06
C ASP A 217 9.37 26.37 -30.91
N ILE A 218 8.65 25.83 -31.91
CA ILE A 218 8.20 24.43 -31.95
C ILE A 218 9.38 23.45 -32.00
N LYS A 219 10.56 23.90 -32.44
CA LYS A 219 11.79 23.09 -32.44
C LYS A 219 12.15 22.58 -31.05
N ASN A 220 11.84 23.33 -30.00
CA ASN A 220 12.08 22.90 -28.62
C ASN A 220 11.19 21.72 -28.19
N TRP A 221 10.15 21.37 -28.97
CA TRP A 221 9.34 20.16 -28.81
C TRP A 221 9.74 19.02 -29.76
N GLN A 222 10.67 19.28 -30.68
CA GLN A 222 11.15 18.35 -31.70
C GLN A 222 12.67 18.16 -31.61
N ILE A 223 13.24 18.34 -30.42
CA ILE A 223 14.68 18.21 -30.17
C ILE A 223 15.11 16.78 -30.56
N GLU A 224 16.12 16.66 -31.42
CA GLU A 224 16.61 15.36 -31.87
C GLU A 224 17.42 14.66 -30.76
N PRO A 225 17.38 13.32 -30.66
CA PRO A 225 18.11 12.58 -29.64
C PRO A 225 19.62 12.90 -29.61
N GLU A 226 20.23 13.18 -30.77
CA GLU A 226 21.65 13.51 -30.91
C GLU A 226 22.04 14.85 -30.22
N GLU A 227 21.12 15.82 -30.16
CA GLU A 227 21.37 17.10 -29.45
C GLU A 227 21.36 16.90 -27.92
N VAL A 228 20.62 15.89 -27.45
CA VAL A 228 20.44 15.57 -26.03
C VAL A 228 21.60 14.70 -25.52
N GLU A 229 22.11 13.75 -26.30
CA GLU A 229 23.29 12.94 -25.94
C GLU A 229 24.56 13.79 -25.69
N ASN A 230 24.66 14.96 -26.34
CA ASN A 230 25.79 15.89 -26.18
C ASN A 230 25.74 16.77 -24.92
N SER A 231 24.67 16.66 -24.10
CA SER A 231 24.40 17.59 -22.99
C SER A 231 24.94 17.16 -21.60
N GLY A 232 25.65 16.03 -21.49
CA GLY A 232 26.42 15.62 -20.30
C GLY A 232 25.86 14.44 -19.50
N ASN A 233 26.39 14.21 -18.29
CA ASN A 233 26.15 13.01 -17.44
C ASN A 233 24.77 12.96 -16.71
N TYR A 234 23.74 13.66 -17.19
CA TYR A 234 22.42 13.70 -16.55
C TYR A 234 21.37 12.99 -17.41
N ASN A 235 20.39 12.32 -16.78
CA ASN A 235 19.30 11.68 -17.52
C ASN A 235 18.32 12.75 -18.05
N VAL A 236 18.52 13.14 -19.30
CA VAL A 236 17.77 14.19 -20.00
C VAL A 236 16.72 13.64 -20.97
N GLY A 237 16.53 12.32 -21.02
CA GLY A 237 15.57 11.64 -21.89
C GLY A 237 15.96 11.59 -23.38
N ASP A 238 15.08 11.04 -24.22
CA ASP A 238 15.35 10.75 -25.64
C ASP A 238 15.02 11.91 -26.61
N GLY A 239 14.80 13.12 -26.09
CA GLY A 239 14.36 14.27 -26.89
C GLY A 239 12.90 14.18 -27.37
N GLY A 240 12.51 15.08 -28.28
CA GLY A 240 11.15 15.19 -28.80
C GLY A 240 10.11 15.65 -27.76
N PHE A 241 8.83 15.34 -28.02
CA PHE A 241 7.73 15.76 -27.15
C PHE A 241 7.57 14.89 -25.89
N PHE A 242 7.96 13.62 -25.97
CA PHE A 242 7.90 12.64 -24.87
C PHE A 242 9.30 12.09 -24.51
N PRO A 243 10.23 12.93 -24.04
CA PRO A 243 11.62 12.49 -23.79
C PRO A 243 11.74 11.43 -22.70
N PHE A 244 10.77 11.36 -21.78
CA PHE A 244 10.71 10.35 -20.71
C PHE A 244 9.57 9.33 -20.95
N GLY A 245 9.05 9.27 -22.17
CA GLY A 245 7.91 8.45 -22.55
C GLY A 245 6.59 8.85 -21.86
N ILE A 246 5.56 8.03 -22.09
CA ILE A 246 4.22 8.22 -21.50
C ILE A 246 4.26 8.06 -19.97
N ASN A 247 5.16 7.22 -19.46
CA ASN A 247 5.34 7.02 -18.02
C ASN A 247 5.86 8.29 -17.33
N GLY A 248 6.82 8.99 -17.94
CA GLY A 248 7.29 10.28 -17.46
C GLY A 248 6.18 11.34 -17.45
N MET A 249 5.36 11.38 -18.51
CA MET A 249 4.18 12.26 -18.56
C MET A 249 3.18 11.96 -17.43
N LEU A 250 2.85 10.69 -17.16
CA LEU A 250 1.91 10.30 -16.10
C LEU A 250 2.49 10.53 -14.70
N SER A 251 3.78 10.24 -14.48
CA SER A 251 4.47 10.57 -13.24
C SER A 251 4.47 12.08 -13.00
N GLY A 252 4.78 12.85 -14.05
CA GLY A 252 4.68 14.31 -14.02
C GLY A 252 3.26 14.80 -13.75
N ALA A 253 2.21 14.10 -14.20
CA ALA A 253 0.82 14.46 -13.90
C ALA A 253 0.50 14.32 -12.41
N ALA A 254 1.04 13.29 -11.74
CA ALA A 254 0.90 13.13 -10.29
C ALA A 254 1.56 14.27 -9.52
N THR A 255 2.75 14.73 -9.93
CA THR A 255 3.40 15.89 -9.32
C THR A 255 2.67 17.19 -9.68
N CYS A 256 2.29 17.40 -10.95
CA CYS A 256 1.53 18.57 -11.42
C CYS A 256 0.18 18.74 -10.72
N PHE A 257 -0.39 17.67 -10.16
CA PHE A 257 -1.59 17.73 -9.33
C PHE A 257 -1.43 18.70 -8.16
N TYR A 258 -0.22 18.82 -7.58
CA TYR A 258 0.11 19.85 -6.59
C TYR A 258 -0.33 21.25 -7.01
N GLY A 259 -0.13 21.58 -8.30
CA GLY A 259 -0.48 22.89 -8.83
C GLY A 259 -1.96 23.21 -8.71
N PHE A 260 -2.85 22.22 -8.65
CA PHE A 260 -4.30 22.42 -8.54
C PHE A 260 -4.82 22.37 -7.11
N ILE A 261 -3.96 22.14 -6.11
CA ILE A 261 -4.37 22.12 -4.70
C ILE A 261 -4.60 23.54 -4.21
N GLY A 262 -5.74 23.78 -3.55
CA GLY A 262 -6.08 25.08 -2.96
C GLY A 262 -7.46 25.60 -3.33
N PHE A 263 -8.16 25.04 -4.32
CA PHE A 263 -9.55 25.45 -4.61
C PHE A 263 -10.50 25.11 -3.45
N ASP A 264 -10.19 24.06 -2.69
CA ASP A 264 -10.91 23.59 -1.50
C ASP A 264 -10.81 24.57 -0.32
N ALA A 265 -9.85 25.51 -0.37
CA ALA A 265 -9.79 26.65 0.55
C ALA A 265 -11.09 27.46 0.52
N VAL A 266 -11.73 27.58 -0.66
CA VAL A 266 -13.00 28.29 -0.85
C VAL A 266 -14.10 27.66 -0.01
N ALA A 267 -14.20 26.33 -0.04
CA ALA A 267 -15.19 25.56 0.71
C ALA A 267 -15.08 25.74 2.23
N THR A 268 -13.87 25.98 2.74
CA THR A 268 -13.62 26.23 4.17
C THR A 268 -14.23 27.55 4.68
N THR A 269 -14.58 28.48 3.79
CA THR A 269 -15.04 29.84 4.13
C THR A 269 -16.56 29.99 4.25
N GLY A 270 -17.31 28.88 4.31
CA GLY A 270 -18.77 28.89 4.32
C GLY A 270 -19.41 29.82 5.38
N GLU A 271 -18.87 29.83 6.60
CA GLU A 271 -19.38 30.69 7.70
C GLU A 271 -19.06 32.19 7.54
N GLU A 272 -18.09 32.53 6.70
CA GLU A 272 -17.62 33.91 6.47
C GLU A 272 -18.17 34.48 5.16
N THR A 273 -18.95 33.70 4.40
CA THR A 273 -19.51 34.07 3.09
C THR A 273 -20.93 34.60 3.21
N LYS A 274 -21.25 35.65 2.44
CA LYS A 274 -22.60 36.25 2.45
C LYS A 274 -23.69 35.35 1.86
N ASN A 275 -23.41 34.72 0.71
CA ASN A 275 -24.33 33.81 0.02
C ASN A 275 -23.61 32.50 -0.38
N PRO A 276 -23.27 31.64 0.59
CA PRO A 276 -22.39 30.50 0.37
C PRO A 276 -22.97 29.48 -0.62
N GLN A 277 -24.30 29.27 -0.63
CA GLN A 277 -25.00 28.33 -1.50
C GLN A 277 -24.72 28.55 -3.00
N ARG A 278 -24.55 29.82 -3.40
CA ARG A 278 -24.30 30.19 -4.79
C ARG A 278 -22.86 30.63 -5.03
N SER A 279 -22.26 31.32 -4.07
CA SER A 279 -20.92 31.89 -4.22
C SER A 279 -19.82 30.82 -4.22
N ILE A 280 -19.94 29.77 -3.41
CA ILE A 280 -18.90 28.71 -3.31
C ILE A 280 -18.81 27.90 -4.61
N PRO A 281 -19.91 27.35 -5.18
CA PRO A 281 -19.84 26.60 -6.44
C PRO A 281 -19.26 27.40 -7.59
N ILE A 282 -19.73 28.64 -7.77
CA ILE A 282 -19.26 29.53 -8.84
C ILE A 282 -17.78 29.81 -8.66
N ALA A 283 -17.34 30.10 -7.42
CA ALA A 283 -15.94 30.39 -7.16
C ALA A 283 -15.03 29.20 -7.48
N ILE A 284 -15.37 27.97 -7.05
CA ILE A 284 -14.56 26.78 -7.32
C ILE A 284 -14.41 26.53 -8.82
N VAL A 285 -15.52 26.50 -9.57
CA VAL A 285 -15.49 26.21 -11.02
C VAL A 285 -14.74 27.29 -11.80
N VAL A 286 -15.00 28.57 -11.49
CA VAL A 286 -14.32 29.69 -12.15
C VAL A 286 -12.83 29.67 -11.84
N SER A 287 -12.44 29.49 -10.57
CA SER A 287 -11.04 29.42 -10.18
C SER A 287 -10.33 28.28 -10.92
N LEU A 288 -10.87 27.05 -10.88
CA LEU A 288 -10.27 25.89 -11.57
C LEU A 288 -10.09 26.10 -13.06
N THR A 289 -11.05 26.76 -13.72
CA THR A 289 -10.95 27.09 -15.15
C THR A 289 -9.79 28.04 -15.43
N PHE A 290 -9.66 29.13 -14.66
CA PHE A 290 -8.54 30.06 -14.80
C PHE A 290 -7.20 29.42 -14.51
N ILE A 291 -7.15 28.58 -13.48
CA ILE A 291 -5.96 27.84 -13.06
C ILE A 291 -5.50 26.88 -14.16
N PHE A 292 -6.41 26.11 -14.76
CA PHE A 292 -6.11 25.24 -15.90
C PHE A 292 -5.53 26.03 -17.06
N LEU A 293 -6.17 27.14 -17.46
CA LEU A 293 -5.69 27.98 -18.56
C LEU A 293 -4.30 28.58 -18.27
N ALA A 294 -4.04 28.99 -17.02
CA ALA A 294 -2.75 29.50 -16.59
C ALA A 294 -1.65 28.43 -16.67
N TYR A 295 -1.89 27.24 -16.09
CA TYR A 295 -0.92 26.14 -16.08
C TYR A 295 -0.63 25.60 -17.47
N PHE A 296 -1.68 25.33 -18.24
CA PHE A 296 -1.56 24.85 -19.61
C PHE A 296 -0.82 25.89 -20.47
N GLY A 297 -1.17 27.18 -20.34
CA GLY A 297 -0.54 28.26 -21.07
C GLY A 297 0.94 28.46 -20.71
N ILE A 298 1.27 28.52 -19.42
CA ILE A 298 2.66 28.74 -18.98
C ILE A 298 3.53 27.53 -19.30
N SER A 299 3.08 26.31 -19.07
CA SER A 299 3.85 25.11 -19.42
C SER A 299 4.12 25.02 -20.93
N THR A 300 3.13 25.37 -21.77
CA THR A 300 3.30 25.43 -23.22
C THR A 300 4.35 26.45 -23.63
N VAL A 301 4.20 27.68 -23.14
CA VAL A 301 5.10 28.78 -23.50
C VAL A 301 6.51 28.56 -22.95
N LEU A 302 6.64 28.11 -21.70
CA LEU A 302 7.94 27.85 -21.06
C LEU A 302 8.75 26.80 -21.82
N THR A 303 8.14 25.66 -22.16
CA THR A 303 8.81 24.57 -22.90
C THR A 303 9.05 24.89 -24.37
N MET A 304 8.28 25.80 -24.97
CA MET A 304 8.54 26.29 -26.32
C MET A 304 9.59 27.41 -26.36
N MET A 305 9.78 28.18 -25.29
CA MET A 305 10.75 29.28 -25.25
C MET A 305 12.19 28.81 -25.10
N TRP A 306 12.41 27.72 -24.35
CA TRP A 306 13.73 27.21 -24.02
C TRP A 306 13.72 25.68 -23.87
N PRO A 307 14.79 24.97 -24.26
CA PRO A 307 14.90 23.53 -24.09
C PRO A 307 14.63 23.08 -22.65
N TYR A 308 13.84 22.02 -22.49
CA TYR A 308 13.37 21.55 -21.18
C TYR A 308 14.53 21.12 -20.25
N TYR A 309 15.59 20.52 -20.79
CA TYR A 309 16.72 20.01 -20.01
C TYR A 309 17.62 21.11 -19.43
N ASP A 310 17.58 22.33 -19.98
CA ASP A 310 18.44 23.45 -19.57
C ASP A 310 17.71 24.47 -18.67
N GLN A 311 16.49 24.16 -18.22
CA GLN A 311 15.76 25.02 -17.29
C GLN A 311 16.35 24.92 -15.86
N ASP A 312 16.24 25.98 -15.05
CA ASP A 312 16.56 25.88 -13.61
C ASP A 312 15.33 25.34 -12.86
N PRO A 313 15.45 24.24 -12.08
CA PRO A 313 14.31 23.61 -11.41
C PRO A 313 13.70 24.45 -10.28
N ASN A 314 14.45 25.41 -9.72
CA ASN A 314 13.99 26.25 -8.60
C ASN A 314 13.39 27.58 -9.07
N SER A 315 13.84 28.09 -10.22
CA SER A 315 13.36 29.36 -10.78
C SER A 315 13.41 29.34 -12.32
N PRO A 316 12.53 28.60 -12.99
CA PRO A 316 12.61 28.41 -14.44
C PRO A 316 12.34 29.71 -15.22
N LEU A 317 11.31 30.47 -14.85
CA LEU A 317 10.91 31.67 -15.62
C LEU A 317 11.98 32.78 -15.63
N PRO A 318 12.58 33.20 -14.50
CA PRO A 318 13.60 34.26 -14.50
C PRO A 318 14.84 33.85 -15.29
N THR A 319 15.28 32.59 -15.14
CA THR A 319 16.45 32.03 -15.83
C THR A 319 16.22 31.96 -17.34
N VAL A 320 15.04 31.51 -17.78
CA VAL A 320 14.70 31.47 -19.21
C VAL A 320 14.64 32.88 -19.82
N PHE A 321 14.02 33.85 -19.14
CA PHE A 321 14.00 35.24 -19.64
C PHE A 321 15.38 35.89 -19.69
N GLU A 322 16.30 35.49 -18.80
CA GLU A 322 17.71 35.90 -18.87
C GLU A 322 18.43 35.26 -20.06
N ALA A 323 18.28 33.96 -20.24
CA ALA A 323 18.92 33.18 -21.30
C ALA A 323 18.53 33.67 -22.71
N ILE A 324 17.28 34.07 -22.90
CA ILE A 324 16.79 34.65 -24.17
C ILE A 324 17.14 36.14 -24.36
N GLY A 325 17.82 36.77 -23.39
CA GLY A 325 18.28 38.16 -23.45
C GLY A 325 17.21 39.21 -23.14
N TRP A 326 16.19 38.89 -22.33
CA TRP A 326 15.07 39.78 -21.97
C TRP A 326 15.09 40.13 -20.46
N PRO A 327 16.08 40.89 -19.98
CA PRO A 327 16.27 41.17 -18.55
C PRO A 327 15.12 41.99 -17.93
N SER A 328 14.45 42.84 -18.72
CA SER A 328 13.27 43.58 -18.23
C SER A 328 12.11 42.64 -17.90
N ALA A 329 11.91 41.57 -18.69
CA ALA A 329 10.88 40.57 -18.43
C ALA A 329 11.25 39.71 -17.21
N LYS A 330 12.54 39.34 -17.04
CA LYS A 330 13.05 38.67 -15.82
C LYS A 330 12.60 39.41 -14.56
N TRP A 331 12.83 40.72 -14.46
CA TRP A 331 12.48 41.51 -13.28
C TRP A 331 10.97 41.62 -13.04
N ILE A 332 10.19 41.88 -14.11
CA ILE A 332 8.72 41.97 -14.01
C ILE A 332 8.13 40.65 -13.51
N VAL A 333 8.53 39.53 -14.11
CA VAL A 333 8.04 38.20 -13.76
C VAL A 333 8.52 37.80 -12.37
N SER A 334 9.74 38.16 -11.98
CA SER A 334 10.25 37.79 -10.66
C SER A 334 9.56 38.55 -9.54
N ILE A 335 9.42 39.87 -9.66
CA ILE A 335 8.69 40.67 -8.67
C ILE A 335 7.22 40.24 -8.63
N GLY A 336 6.63 39.99 -9.80
CA GLY A 336 5.28 39.48 -9.95
C GLY A 336 5.07 38.12 -9.26
N ALA A 337 6.01 37.19 -9.44
CA ALA A 337 5.99 35.88 -8.81
C ALA A 337 6.09 35.99 -7.28
N LEU A 338 6.86 36.93 -6.72
CA LEU A 338 6.89 37.15 -5.26
C LEU A 338 5.53 37.60 -4.72
N PHE A 339 4.80 38.46 -5.45
CA PHE A 339 3.41 38.81 -5.08
C PHE A 339 2.46 37.61 -5.24
N GLY A 340 2.64 36.80 -6.28
CA GLY A 340 1.88 35.56 -6.48
C GLY A 340 2.09 34.55 -5.37
N LEU A 341 3.34 34.26 -5.01
CA LEU A 341 3.73 33.38 -3.92
C LEU A 341 3.28 33.93 -2.56
N SER A 342 3.28 35.25 -2.36
CA SER A 342 2.66 35.88 -1.17
C SER A 342 1.16 35.58 -1.08
N THR A 343 0.46 35.63 -2.22
CA THR A 343 -0.97 35.32 -2.30
C THR A 343 -1.24 33.85 -1.99
N SER A 344 -0.46 32.96 -2.60
CA SER A 344 -0.58 31.51 -2.38
C SER A 344 -0.25 31.14 -0.94
N LEU A 345 0.75 31.77 -0.33
CA LEU A 345 1.10 31.53 1.07
C LEU A 345 -0.03 31.99 2.01
N LEU A 346 -0.59 33.20 1.79
CA LEU A 346 -1.77 33.65 2.51
C LEU A 346 -2.97 32.71 2.30
N GLY A 347 -3.17 32.24 1.07
CA GLY A 347 -4.24 31.32 0.69
C GLY A 347 -4.11 29.93 1.31
N ALA A 348 -2.90 29.40 1.47
CA ALA A 348 -2.64 28.12 2.14
C ALA A 348 -2.79 28.24 3.67
N MET A 349 -2.41 29.38 4.25
CA MET A 349 -2.50 29.63 5.69
C MET A 349 -3.90 30.02 6.16
N PHE A 350 -4.77 30.46 5.24
CA PHE A 350 -6.10 30.94 5.57
C PHE A 350 -7.08 29.84 6.07
N PRO A 351 -7.18 28.66 5.42
CA PRO A 351 -8.14 27.60 5.79
C PRO A 351 -7.77 26.87 7.07
N LEU A 352 -6.48 26.63 7.30
CA LEU A 352 -5.98 25.77 8.38
C LEU A 352 -6.51 26.14 9.78
N PRO A 353 -6.49 27.41 10.21
CA PRO A 353 -7.04 27.80 11.50
C PRO A 353 -8.54 27.53 11.65
N ARG A 354 -9.31 27.49 10.54
CA ARG A 354 -10.74 27.16 10.56
C ARG A 354 -10.98 25.67 10.76
N VAL A 355 -10.18 24.81 10.12
CA VAL A 355 -10.24 23.36 10.33
C VAL A 355 -9.88 23.04 11.78
N VAL A 356 -8.78 23.60 12.28
CA VAL A 356 -8.36 23.47 13.69
C VAL A 356 -9.44 24.00 14.63
N TYR A 357 -10.02 25.17 14.35
CA TYR A 357 -11.12 25.73 15.14
C TYR A 357 -12.34 24.82 15.17
N ALA A 358 -12.76 24.27 14.02
CA ALA A 358 -13.92 23.39 13.92
C ALA A 358 -13.72 22.09 14.71
N MET A 359 -12.55 21.45 14.56
CA MET A 359 -12.19 20.24 15.31
C MET A 359 -12.05 20.49 16.82
N ALA A 360 -11.51 21.65 17.22
CA ALA A 360 -11.36 22.01 18.63
C ALA A 360 -12.71 22.33 19.28
N LYS A 361 -13.62 22.98 18.55
CA LYS A 361 -14.99 23.25 18.99
C LYS A 361 -15.77 21.95 19.19
N ASP A 362 -15.56 20.98 18.32
CA ASP A 362 -16.18 19.65 18.39
C ASP A 362 -15.52 18.74 19.46
N GLY A 363 -14.40 19.18 20.05
CA GLY A 363 -13.72 18.49 21.14
C GLY A 363 -12.81 17.34 20.72
N LEU A 364 -12.50 17.23 19.43
CA LEU A 364 -11.61 16.21 18.86
C LEU A 364 -10.12 16.52 19.10
N ILE A 365 -9.79 17.81 19.16
CA ILE A 365 -8.47 18.30 19.53
C ILE A 365 -8.56 19.25 20.74
N PHE A 366 -7.43 19.79 21.16
CA PHE A 366 -7.36 20.62 22.37
C PHE A 366 -8.31 21.83 22.31
N ARG A 367 -9.25 21.89 23.28
CA ARG A 367 -10.32 22.91 23.34
C ARG A 367 -9.82 24.36 23.37
N PHE A 368 -8.61 24.62 23.83
CA PHE A 368 -8.06 25.97 23.87
C PHE A 368 -7.86 26.57 22.46
N LEU A 369 -7.72 25.72 21.43
CA LEU A 369 -7.61 26.13 20.02
C LEU A 369 -8.95 26.62 19.45
N ALA A 370 -10.08 26.35 20.12
CA ALA A 370 -11.40 26.84 19.72
C ALA A 370 -11.65 28.29 20.16
N LYS A 371 -10.73 28.94 20.89
CA LYS A 371 -10.93 30.28 21.42
C LYS A 371 -10.82 31.33 20.31
N VAL A 372 -11.89 32.10 20.13
CA VAL A 372 -11.98 33.19 19.14
C VAL A 372 -11.68 34.53 19.82
N HIS A 373 -10.92 35.40 19.16
CA HIS A 373 -10.58 36.73 19.67
C HIS A 373 -11.80 37.67 19.66
N SER A 374 -12.10 38.35 20.77
CA SER A 374 -13.32 39.18 20.92
C SER A 374 -13.42 40.36 19.95
N LYS A 375 -12.29 41.04 19.67
CA LYS A 375 -12.23 42.18 18.74
C LYS A 375 -12.25 41.82 17.25
N TYR A 376 -11.48 40.79 16.86
CA TYR A 376 -11.24 40.44 15.46
C TYR A 376 -12.11 39.27 14.98
N GLN A 377 -12.76 38.54 15.88
CA GLN A 377 -13.58 37.36 15.61
C GLN A 377 -12.82 36.27 14.82
N THR A 378 -11.51 36.14 15.05
CA THR A 378 -10.61 35.16 14.42
C THR A 378 -10.01 34.17 15.44
N PRO A 379 -9.67 32.93 15.02
CA PRO A 379 -9.01 31.94 15.88
C PRO A 379 -7.48 32.19 15.98
N MET A 380 -7.11 33.32 16.59
CA MET A 380 -5.73 33.84 16.62
C MET A 380 -4.67 32.83 17.08
N LEU A 381 -4.95 32.05 18.12
CA LEU A 381 -3.99 31.08 18.65
C LEU A 381 -3.76 29.91 17.69
N ALA A 382 -4.82 29.42 17.05
CA ALA A 382 -4.71 28.39 16.02
C ALA A 382 -3.91 28.91 14.81
N THR A 383 -4.13 30.16 14.40
CA THR A 383 -3.37 30.83 13.33
C THR A 383 -1.88 30.88 13.63
N LEU A 384 -1.50 31.38 14.80
CA LEU A 384 -0.08 31.55 15.15
C LEU A 384 0.64 30.20 15.26
N LEU A 385 0.05 29.22 15.95
CA LEU A 385 0.66 27.90 16.11
C LEU A 385 0.82 27.18 14.77
N SER A 386 -0.22 27.23 13.94
CA SER A 386 -0.21 26.54 12.65
C SER A 386 0.84 27.11 11.69
N GLY A 387 0.94 28.44 11.61
CA GLY A 387 1.92 29.07 10.74
C GLY A 387 3.36 29.02 11.26
N THR A 388 3.57 29.01 12.59
CA THR A 388 4.89 28.69 13.15
C THR A 388 5.29 27.25 12.82
N PHE A 389 4.37 26.29 12.93
CA PHE A 389 4.65 24.89 12.62
C PHE A 389 4.96 24.69 11.12
N GLY A 390 4.16 25.31 10.23
CA GLY A 390 4.46 25.33 8.79
C GLY A 390 5.82 25.97 8.47
N GLY A 391 6.16 27.07 9.12
CA GLY A 391 7.46 27.72 8.96
C GLY A 391 8.65 26.87 9.44
N ILE A 392 8.48 26.07 10.49
CA ILE A 392 9.53 25.14 10.96
C ILE A 392 9.75 24.04 9.92
N LEU A 393 8.68 23.46 9.36
CA LEU A 393 8.81 22.47 8.31
C LEU A 393 9.47 23.07 7.05
N ALA A 394 9.10 24.29 6.66
CA ALA A 394 9.70 25.00 5.54
C ALA A 394 11.20 25.24 5.72
N ALA A 395 11.65 25.38 6.97
CA ALA A 395 13.05 25.60 7.30
C ALA A 395 13.90 24.33 7.24
N ILE A 396 13.28 23.15 7.38
CA ILE A 396 13.97 21.87 7.55
C ILE A 396 13.92 21.01 6.28
N PHE A 397 12.78 20.99 5.58
CA PHE A 397 12.54 20.10 4.45
C PHE A 397 12.81 20.79 3.11
N ASP A 398 13.18 19.98 2.11
CA ASP A 398 13.32 20.47 0.75
C ASP A 398 11.97 20.56 0.02
N LEU A 399 11.92 21.36 -1.06
CA LEU A 399 10.67 21.69 -1.75
C LEU A 399 10.02 20.44 -2.36
N ASN A 400 10.79 19.60 -3.02
CA ASN A 400 10.27 18.43 -3.73
C ASN A 400 9.63 17.43 -2.75
N ALA A 401 10.30 17.17 -1.62
CA ALA A 401 9.76 16.33 -0.54
C ALA A 401 8.43 16.86 0.01
N LEU A 402 8.30 18.20 0.16
CA LEU A 402 7.05 18.82 0.62
C LEU A 402 5.93 18.71 -0.44
N VAL A 403 6.26 18.87 -1.72
CA VAL A 403 5.31 18.75 -2.85
C VAL A 403 4.78 17.32 -2.98
N ASP A 404 5.66 16.32 -2.92
CA ASP A 404 5.27 14.91 -3.03
C ASP A 404 4.42 14.46 -1.84
N MET A 405 4.83 14.82 -0.62
CA MET A 405 4.07 14.51 0.59
C MET A 405 2.68 15.15 0.59
N MET A 406 2.57 16.39 0.09
CA MET A 406 1.28 17.09 -0.03
C MET A 406 0.37 16.40 -1.05
N SER A 407 0.89 16.05 -2.23
CA SER A 407 0.11 15.46 -3.32
C SER A 407 -0.56 14.15 -2.91
N ILE A 408 0.15 13.28 -2.17
CA ILE A 408 -0.41 12.02 -1.65
C ILE A 408 -1.54 12.30 -0.65
N GLY A 409 -1.33 13.23 0.29
CA GLY A 409 -2.32 13.58 1.31
C GLY A 409 -3.61 14.15 0.70
N THR A 410 -3.49 15.06 -0.25
CA THR A 410 -4.65 15.71 -0.89
C THR A 410 -5.41 14.75 -1.81
N LEU A 411 -4.72 13.90 -2.57
CA LEU A 411 -5.38 12.89 -3.41
C LEU A 411 -6.25 11.94 -2.58
N LEU A 412 -5.76 11.54 -1.41
CA LEU A 412 -6.54 10.75 -0.45
C LEU A 412 -7.77 11.53 0.05
N ALA A 413 -7.60 12.80 0.42
CA ALA A 413 -8.70 13.65 0.88
C ALA A 413 -9.79 13.81 -0.20
N TYR A 414 -9.41 14.11 -1.44
CA TYR A 414 -10.36 14.34 -2.53
C TYR A 414 -11.10 13.06 -2.92
N THR A 415 -10.39 11.93 -2.93
CA THR A 415 -11.01 10.61 -3.14
C THR A 415 -12.06 10.36 -2.07
N LEU A 416 -11.72 10.56 -0.79
CA LEU A 416 -12.67 10.38 0.31
C LEU A 416 -13.88 11.31 0.18
N VAL A 417 -13.71 12.58 -0.18
CA VAL A 417 -14.83 13.52 -0.36
C VAL A 417 -15.74 13.12 -1.51
N ALA A 418 -15.20 12.65 -2.63
CA ALA A 418 -15.99 12.13 -3.73
C ALA A 418 -16.86 10.91 -3.30
N HIS A 419 -16.30 10.02 -2.46
CA HIS A 419 -17.07 8.91 -1.89
C HIS A 419 -18.17 9.39 -0.94
N VAL A 420 -17.89 10.42 -0.13
CA VAL A 420 -18.88 11.03 0.78
C VAL A 420 -20.03 11.66 -0.02
N ASP A 421 -19.74 12.24 -1.20
CA ASP A 421 -20.73 12.87 -2.09
C ASP A 421 -21.67 11.84 -2.70
N GLN A 422 -21.09 10.76 -3.23
CA GLN A 422 -21.86 9.64 -3.75
C GLN A 422 -22.78 9.04 -2.68
N TYR A 423 -22.27 8.87 -1.45
CA TYR A 423 -23.07 8.38 -0.33
C TYR A 423 -24.28 9.28 -0.04
N LEU A 424 -24.12 10.61 -0.14
CA LEU A 424 -25.20 11.57 0.07
C LEU A 424 -26.27 11.48 -1.04
N LEU A 425 -25.84 11.38 -2.31
CA LEU A 425 -26.74 11.31 -3.46
C LEU A 425 -27.58 10.02 -3.47
N ASP A 426 -26.97 8.91 -3.06
CA ASP A 426 -27.68 7.63 -2.90
C ASP A 426 -28.75 7.70 -1.78
N ASP A 427 -28.52 8.48 -0.72
CA ASP A 427 -29.45 8.70 0.39
C ASP A 427 -30.65 9.61 -0.03
N GLU A 428 -30.42 10.62 -0.87
CA GLU A 428 -31.48 11.49 -1.41
C GLU A 428 -32.35 10.79 -2.46
N ALA A 429 -31.77 9.93 -3.30
CA ALA A 429 -32.50 9.14 -4.29
C ALA A 429 -33.54 8.18 -3.65
N LEU A 430 -33.38 7.86 -2.36
CA LEU A 430 -34.30 7.07 -1.55
C LEU A 430 -35.50 7.86 -1.00
N GLY A 431 -35.59 9.18 -1.25
CA GLY A 431 -36.79 9.98 -0.95
C GLY A 431 -37.01 10.32 0.52
N GLN A 432 -35.97 10.26 1.37
CA GLN A 432 -36.07 10.73 2.76
C GLN A 432 -36.00 12.27 2.80
N ASN A 433 -37.05 12.92 3.31
CA ASN A 433 -37.07 14.38 3.50
C ASN A 433 -35.89 14.83 4.38
N LEU A 434 -35.34 16.02 4.11
CA LEU A 434 -34.35 16.66 4.99
C LEU A 434 -34.85 16.89 6.43
N ASP A 435 -36.16 16.83 6.68
CA ASP A 435 -36.74 16.89 8.03
C ASP A 435 -36.75 15.52 8.75
N SER A 436 -36.54 14.42 8.02
CA SER A 436 -36.30 13.07 8.54
C SER A 436 -34.81 12.71 8.64
N LEU A 437 -33.90 13.71 8.68
CA LEU A 437 -32.44 13.56 8.88
C LEU A 437 -32.03 12.95 10.24
N PHE A 438 -32.96 12.25 10.91
CA PHE A 438 -32.78 11.48 12.12
C PHE A 438 -32.93 9.99 11.80
N CYS A 439 -31.90 9.42 11.17
CA CYS A 439 -31.56 8.03 11.42
C CYS A 439 -30.11 7.94 11.88
N LEU A 440 -29.94 8.10 13.20
CA LEU A 440 -28.88 7.43 13.97
C LEU A 440 -28.83 5.91 13.67
N ASP A 441 -29.84 5.35 13.00
CA ASP A 441 -29.91 3.95 12.64
C ASP A 441 -29.10 3.58 11.39
N ASP A 442 -28.99 4.39 10.32
CA ASP A 442 -28.43 3.86 9.05
C ASP A 442 -26.90 3.90 8.97
N THR A 443 -26.25 4.96 9.46
CA THR A 443 -24.78 4.95 9.67
C THR A 443 -24.38 3.98 10.75
N ARG A 444 -25.14 3.92 11.84
CA ARG A 444 -24.85 3.00 12.93
C ARG A 444 -25.06 1.57 12.45
N LYS A 445 -26.06 1.28 11.61
CA LYS A 445 -26.17 0.01 10.87
C LYS A 445 -24.98 -0.21 9.93
N PHE A 446 -24.45 0.81 9.26
CA PHE A 446 -23.26 0.71 8.41
C PHE A 446 -21.97 0.45 9.19
N LEU A 447 -21.83 0.94 10.42
CA LEU A 447 -20.62 0.75 11.23
C LEU A 447 -20.73 -0.42 12.19
N ASP A 448 -21.93 -0.66 12.70
CA ASP A 448 -22.31 -1.95 13.26
C ASP A 448 -22.27 -3.04 12.19
N SER A 449 -22.43 -2.74 10.89
CA SER A 449 -22.16 -3.70 9.81
C SER A 449 -20.65 -3.92 9.65
N LEU A 450 -19.83 -2.87 9.63
CA LEU A 450 -18.35 -2.99 9.56
C LEU A 450 -17.74 -3.73 10.76
N VAL A 451 -18.31 -3.59 11.96
CA VAL A 451 -17.89 -4.30 13.18
C VAL A 451 -18.78 -5.53 13.46
N ARG A 452 -19.73 -5.84 12.57
CA ARG A 452 -20.68 -6.93 12.76
C ARG A 452 -19.92 -8.22 12.94
N ARG A 453 -20.25 -8.94 13.99
CA ARG A 453 -19.75 -10.29 14.19
C ARG A 453 -20.78 -11.26 13.70
N LYS A 454 -20.32 -12.28 12.98
CA LYS A 454 -21.18 -13.38 12.60
C LYS A 454 -21.47 -14.22 13.84
N TYR A 455 -22.69 -14.13 14.36
CA TYR A 455 -23.16 -15.05 15.39
C TYR A 455 -23.61 -16.35 14.71
N MET A 456 -23.05 -17.48 15.15
CA MET A 456 -23.45 -18.80 14.65
C MET A 456 -24.08 -19.59 15.79
N ASN A 457 -25.33 -19.99 15.58
CA ASN A 457 -25.98 -20.93 16.49
C ASN A 457 -25.33 -22.32 16.37
N PRO A 458 -25.25 -23.11 17.45
CA PRO A 458 -24.66 -24.46 17.40
C PRO A 458 -25.28 -25.37 16.35
N ASP A 459 -26.59 -25.24 16.10
CA ASP A 459 -27.32 -26.03 15.09
C ASP A 459 -26.96 -25.59 13.66
N GLU A 460 -26.79 -24.30 13.43
CA GLU A 460 -26.32 -23.77 12.15
C GLU A 460 -24.89 -24.24 11.86
N MET A 461 -24.02 -24.44 12.85
CA MET A 461 -22.64 -24.92 12.60
C MET A 461 -22.59 -26.33 11.95
N VAL A 462 -23.71 -27.07 11.99
CA VAL A 462 -23.83 -28.42 11.43
C VAL A 462 -24.43 -28.43 10.03
N GLU A 463 -25.33 -27.49 9.70
CA GLU A 463 -26.01 -27.40 8.41
C GLU A 463 -25.09 -26.89 7.28
N THR A 464 -24.92 -27.70 6.24
CA THR A 464 -24.04 -27.39 5.10
C THR A 464 -24.76 -27.54 3.76
N SER A 465 -24.54 -26.59 2.86
CA SER A 465 -24.96 -26.68 1.44
C SER A 465 -24.05 -27.62 0.65
N LEU A 466 -22.80 -27.80 1.13
CA LEU A 466 -21.78 -28.70 0.59
C LEU A 466 -21.91 -30.11 1.18
N LYS A 467 -21.41 -31.11 0.44
CA LYS A 467 -21.53 -32.53 0.82
C LYS A 467 -20.33 -33.00 1.64
N ARG A 468 -20.56 -33.40 2.90
CA ARG A 468 -19.53 -34.02 3.76
C ARG A 468 -19.04 -35.36 3.19
N THR A 469 -17.87 -35.36 2.57
CA THR A 469 -17.28 -36.54 1.91
C THR A 469 -15.87 -36.87 2.38
N LEU A 470 -15.09 -35.88 2.81
CA LEU A 470 -13.67 -36.00 3.15
C LEU A 470 -13.47 -36.56 4.56
N ASN A 471 -12.43 -37.37 4.75
CA ASN A 471 -12.00 -37.88 6.05
C ASN A 471 -10.63 -37.30 6.47
N ALA A 472 -10.13 -37.65 7.66
CA ALA A 472 -8.85 -37.12 8.16
C ALA A 472 -7.64 -37.46 7.27
N LEU A 473 -7.61 -38.64 6.64
CA LEU A 473 -6.55 -39.03 5.71
C LEU A 473 -6.62 -38.21 4.43
N ASP A 474 -7.82 -38.05 3.85
CA ASP A 474 -8.03 -37.23 2.65
C ASP A 474 -7.55 -35.79 2.91
N LEU A 475 -7.81 -35.26 4.11
CA LEU A 475 -7.35 -33.95 4.53
C LEU A 475 -5.83 -33.88 4.76
N THR A 476 -5.22 -34.91 5.34
CA THR A 476 -3.76 -34.96 5.48
C THR A 476 -3.08 -34.98 4.12
N LEU A 477 -3.57 -35.80 3.18
CA LEU A 477 -3.01 -35.84 1.83
C LEU A 477 -3.30 -34.56 1.04
N LEU A 478 -4.42 -33.88 1.32
CA LEU A 478 -4.70 -32.56 0.78
C LEU A 478 -3.69 -31.53 1.31
N GLY A 479 -3.47 -31.46 2.63
CA GLY A 479 -2.54 -30.52 3.26
C GLY A 479 -1.08 -30.76 2.86
N ILE A 480 -0.63 -32.02 2.80
CA ILE A 480 0.69 -32.37 2.26
C ILE A 480 0.77 -31.99 0.78
N GLY A 481 -0.25 -32.35 0.00
CA GLY A 481 -0.28 -32.14 -1.44
C GLY A 481 -0.26 -30.67 -1.83
N SER A 482 -1.02 -29.82 -1.13
CA SER A 482 -1.08 -28.38 -1.38
C SER A 482 0.26 -27.69 -1.10
N THR A 483 0.95 -28.11 -0.04
CA THR A 483 2.13 -27.44 0.47
C THR A 483 3.43 -27.98 -0.13
N LEU A 484 3.51 -29.28 -0.40
CA LEU A 484 4.70 -29.93 -0.96
C LEU A 484 4.74 -29.75 -2.49
N GLY A 485 5.19 -28.58 -2.93
CA GLY A 485 5.25 -28.16 -4.33
C GLY A 485 6.51 -27.38 -4.69
N VAL A 486 6.35 -26.17 -5.23
CA VAL A 486 7.46 -25.30 -5.68
C VAL A 486 8.51 -25.08 -4.60
N GLY A 487 8.10 -25.02 -3.32
CA GLY A 487 9.02 -24.89 -2.20
C GLY A 487 10.15 -25.93 -2.20
N VAL A 488 9.85 -27.20 -2.54
CA VAL A 488 10.82 -28.31 -2.35
C VAL A 488 11.61 -28.53 -3.61
N TYR A 489 10.94 -28.35 -4.75
CA TYR A 489 11.48 -28.68 -6.05
C TYR A 489 12.28 -27.53 -6.65
N VAL A 490 11.98 -26.28 -6.29
CA VAL A 490 12.58 -25.07 -6.88
C VAL A 490 13.24 -24.22 -5.81
N LEU A 491 12.47 -23.77 -4.81
CA LEU A 491 12.89 -22.73 -3.86
C LEU A 491 14.09 -23.15 -3.00
N ALA A 492 14.18 -24.43 -2.64
CA ALA A 492 15.32 -24.95 -1.88
C ALA A 492 16.67 -24.71 -2.58
N GLY A 493 16.71 -24.76 -3.91
CA GLY A 493 17.92 -24.51 -4.69
C GLY A 493 18.17 -23.02 -4.93
N ASP A 494 17.11 -22.25 -5.22
CA ASP A 494 17.19 -20.80 -5.38
C ASP A 494 17.72 -20.10 -4.11
N VAL A 495 17.13 -20.41 -2.95
CA VAL A 495 17.55 -19.84 -1.66
C VAL A 495 18.95 -20.35 -1.27
N ALA A 496 19.29 -21.60 -1.59
CA ALA A 496 20.65 -22.09 -1.37
C ALA A 496 21.66 -21.31 -2.21
N LYS A 497 21.37 -21.03 -3.48
CA LYS A 497 22.29 -20.32 -4.37
C LYS A 497 22.43 -18.85 -4.02
N ASN A 498 21.30 -18.15 -3.85
CA ASN A 498 21.24 -16.70 -3.91
C ASN A 498 21.13 -16.02 -2.54
N THR A 499 20.84 -16.74 -1.46
CA THR A 499 20.46 -16.10 -0.18
C THR A 499 21.10 -16.71 1.07
N ALA A 500 21.07 -18.04 1.23
CA ALA A 500 21.44 -18.69 2.48
C ALA A 500 22.62 -19.67 2.36
N GLY A 501 22.95 -20.17 1.17
CA GLY A 501 23.94 -21.24 1.05
C GLY A 501 23.49 -22.53 1.72
N PRO A 502 24.42 -23.33 2.27
CA PRO A 502 24.10 -24.52 3.06
C PRO A 502 23.21 -24.26 4.28
N SER A 503 23.23 -23.03 4.83
CA SER A 503 22.37 -22.65 5.96
C SER A 503 20.88 -22.63 5.64
N VAL A 504 20.47 -22.82 4.37
CA VAL A 504 19.07 -23.01 3.95
C VAL A 504 18.35 -24.10 4.75
N VAL A 505 19.08 -25.11 5.24
CA VAL A 505 18.52 -26.17 6.11
C VAL A 505 17.97 -25.58 7.42
N LEU A 506 18.68 -24.62 8.00
CA LEU A 506 18.24 -23.89 9.19
C LEU A 506 17.12 -22.89 8.83
N SER A 507 17.17 -22.28 7.65
CA SER A 507 16.10 -21.42 7.14
C SER A 507 14.76 -22.18 7.07
N PHE A 508 14.74 -23.40 6.52
CA PHE A 508 13.56 -24.25 6.51
C PHE A 508 13.13 -24.69 7.92
N ALA A 509 14.06 -24.93 8.84
CA ALA A 509 13.72 -25.27 10.22
C ALA A 509 13.04 -24.10 10.96
N ILE A 510 13.52 -22.87 10.78
CA ILE A 510 12.91 -21.66 11.36
C ILE A 510 11.52 -21.42 10.75
N ALA A 511 11.40 -21.53 9.42
CA ALA A 511 10.12 -21.44 8.72
C ALA A 511 9.12 -22.48 9.23
N ALA A 512 9.56 -23.74 9.42
CA ALA A 512 8.72 -24.81 9.94
C ALA A 512 8.18 -24.49 11.35
N ILE A 513 9.00 -23.95 12.24
CA ILE A 513 8.59 -23.56 13.59
C ILE A 513 7.49 -22.50 13.52
N ALA A 514 7.67 -21.47 12.68
CA ALA A 514 6.67 -20.42 12.46
C ALA A 514 5.33 -21.02 11.98
N SER A 515 5.39 -21.92 10.99
CA SER A 515 4.22 -22.57 10.41
C SER A 515 3.54 -23.56 11.36
N VAL A 516 4.28 -24.26 12.22
CA VAL A 516 3.70 -25.14 13.26
C VAL A 516 2.94 -24.32 14.30
N PHE A 517 3.46 -23.17 14.73
CA PHE A 517 2.76 -22.30 15.67
C PHE A 517 1.47 -21.71 15.07
N ALA A 518 1.53 -21.26 13.82
CA ALA A 518 0.33 -20.85 13.09
C ALA A 518 -0.63 -22.04 12.91
N GLY A 519 -0.13 -23.21 12.54
CA GLY A 519 -0.88 -24.44 12.34
C GLY A 519 -1.67 -24.88 13.56
N PHE A 520 -1.11 -24.75 14.77
CA PHE A 520 -1.87 -25.00 16.00
C PHE A 520 -3.02 -24.01 16.18
N CYS A 521 -2.81 -22.73 15.88
CA CYS A 521 -3.89 -21.73 15.94
C CYS A 521 -5.02 -22.06 14.94
N TYR A 522 -4.67 -22.45 13.71
CA TYR A 522 -5.63 -22.92 12.71
C TYR A 522 -6.34 -24.20 13.12
N ALA A 523 -5.64 -25.15 13.76
CA ALA A 523 -6.21 -26.40 14.23
C ALA A 523 -7.30 -26.17 15.29
N GLU A 524 -7.06 -25.29 16.28
CA GLU A 524 -8.10 -24.94 17.27
C GLU A 524 -9.31 -24.26 16.63
N PHE A 525 -9.08 -23.30 15.71
CA PHE A 525 -10.18 -22.62 15.03
C PHE A 525 -10.97 -23.52 14.10
N GLY A 526 -10.31 -24.32 13.27
CA GLY A 526 -10.96 -25.26 12.38
C GLY A 526 -11.78 -26.31 13.13
N ALA A 527 -11.34 -26.69 14.34
CA ALA A 527 -12.14 -27.54 15.21
C ALA A 527 -13.33 -26.82 15.84
N ARG A 528 -13.20 -25.51 16.13
CA ARG A 528 -14.24 -24.71 16.78
C ARG A 528 -15.30 -24.22 15.81
N VAL A 529 -14.92 -23.83 14.60
CA VAL A 529 -15.77 -23.24 13.56
C VAL A 529 -15.54 -23.99 12.24
N PRO A 530 -16.16 -25.18 12.05
CA PRO A 530 -15.93 -26.04 10.89
C PRO A 530 -16.74 -25.60 9.67
N ARG A 531 -16.54 -24.34 9.24
CA ARG A 531 -17.20 -23.70 8.10
C ARG A 531 -16.22 -23.46 6.95
N ALA A 532 -16.75 -23.31 5.74
CA ALA A 532 -15.96 -22.94 4.58
C ALA A 532 -15.50 -21.47 4.73
N GLY A 533 -14.23 -21.18 4.39
CA GLY A 533 -13.67 -19.83 4.42
C GLY A 533 -12.46 -19.61 5.35
N SER A 534 -12.08 -20.57 6.21
CA SER A 534 -10.85 -20.52 7.01
C SER A 534 -10.63 -19.17 7.74
N ALA A 535 -9.50 -18.48 7.55
CA ALA A 535 -9.19 -17.24 8.26
C ALA A 535 -10.24 -16.12 8.07
N TYR A 536 -10.93 -16.07 6.93
CA TYR A 536 -12.04 -15.14 6.71
C TYR A 536 -13.16 -15.35 7.75
N ILE A 537 -13.66 -16.59 7.87
CA ILE A 537 -14.76 -16.87 8.78
C ILE A 537 -14.33 -16.76 10.25
N TYR A 538 -13.08 -17.10 10.57
CA TYR A 538 -12.53 -16.95 11.92
C TYR A 538 -12.51 -15.48 12.34
N SER A 539 -12.07 -14.61 11.44
CA SER A 539 -11.98 -13.17 11.66
C SER A 539 -13.37 -12.54 11.76
N TYR A 540 -14.34 -13.01 10.97
CA TYR A 540 -15.71 -12.50 11.01
C TYR A 540 -16.42 -12.83 12.32
N VAL A 541 -16.16 -14.01 12.89
CA VAL A 541 -16.72 -14.42 14.18
C VAL A 541 -16.04 -13.68 15.34
N CYS A 542 -14.73 -13.45 15.26
CA CYS A 542 -13.94 -12.94 16.40
C CYS A 542 -13.79 -11.43 16.46
N VAL A 543 -13.52 -10.81 15.30
CA VAL A 543 -13.11 -9.42 15.20
C VAL A 543 -14.26 -8.58 14.69
N GLY A 544 -14.70 -8.84 13.45
CA GLY A 544 -15.79 -8.13 12.78
C GLY A 544 -15.71 -8.24 11.25
N GLU A 545 -16.74 -7.76 10.57
CA GLU A 545 -16.94 -7.86 9.12
C GLU A 545 -15.84 -7.20 8.29
N PHE A 546 -15.39 -6.00 8.65
CA PHE A 546 -14.38 -5.27 7.89
C PHE A 546 -13.02 -5.97 7.88
N ILE A 547 -12.58 -6.40 9.07
CA ILE A 547 -11.33 -7.19 9.19
C ILE A 547 -11.50 -8.54 8.51
N ALA A 548 -12.69 -9.15 8.56
CA ALA A 548 -12.98 -10.34 7.79
C ALA A 548 -12.86 -10.07 6.29
N PHE A 549 -13.44 -8.99 5.77
CA PHE A 549 -13.34 -8.62 4.37
C PHE A 549 -11.88 -8.46 3.94
N ILE A 550 -11.09 -7.66 4.66
CA ILE A 550 -9.66 -7.44 4.40
C ILE A 550 -8.95 -8.78 4.23
N ILE A 551 -9.21 -9.71 5.15
CA ILE A 551 -8.56 -11.01 5.17
C ILE A 551 -9.10 -11.93 4.08
N GLY A 552 -10.41 -11.91 3.81
CA GLY A 552 -11.00 -12.61 2.70
C GLY A 552 -10.43 -12.14 1.35
N TRP A 553 -10.23 -10.83 1.19
CA TRP A 553 -9.60 -10.22 0.03
C TRP A 553 -8.11 -10.59 -0.09
N THR A 554 -7.38 -10.58 1.03
CA THR A 554 -6.01 -11.09 1.11
C THR A 554 -5.93 -12.58 0.74
N LEU A 555 -6.84 -13.42 1.23
CA LEU A 555 -6.90 -14.85 0.90
C LEU A 555 -7.24 -15.08 -0.58
N ILE A 556 -8.11 -14.26 -1.18
CA ILE A 556 -8.40 -14.33 -2.62
C ILE A 556 -7.12 -14.10 -3.42
N LEU A 557 -6.38 -13.04 -3.10
CA LEU A 557 -5.09 -12.76 -3.72
C LEU A 557 -4.10 -13.90 -3.50
N GLU A 558 -3.94 -14.32 -2.26
CA GLU A 558 -3.00 -15.36 -1.85
C GLU A 558 -3.19 -16.63 -2.68
N TYR A 559 -4.41 -17.16 -2.77
CA TYR A 559 -4.65 -18.39 -3.52
C TYR A 559 -4.58 -18.18 -5.04
N MET A 560 -4.89 -16.98 -5.55
CA MET A 560 -4.71 -16.66 -6.98
C MET A 560 -3.23 -16.63 -7.36
N ILE A 561 -2.41 -15.93 -6.57
CA ILE A 561 -0.96 -15.88 -6.73
C ILE A 561 -0.35 -17.26 -6.49
N GLY A 562 -0.83 -17.99 -5.48
CA GLY A 562 -0.38 -19.35 -5.20
C GLY A 562 -0.59 -20.26 -6.40
N THR A 563 -1.77 -20.20 -7.01
CA THR A 563 -2.05 -20.90 -8.27
C THR A 563 -1.09 -20.48 -9.38
N ALA A 564 -0.85 -19.17 -9.54
CA ALA A 564 0.06 -18.66 -10.56
C ALA A 564 1.52 -19.09 -10.36
N SER A 565 2.03 -19.01 -9.12
CA SER A 565 3.39 -19.38 -8.75
C SER A 565 3.64 -20.87 -8.95
N VAL A 566 2.69 -21.73 -8.55
CA VAL A 566 2.83 -23.18 -8.75
C VAL A 566 2.77 -23.53 -10.24
N ALA A 567 1.92 -22.88 -11.02
CA ALA A 567 1.86 -23.08 -12.47
C ALA A 567 3.13 -22.62 -13.19
N ARG A 568 3.72 -21.49 -12.77
CA ARG A 568 5.03 -21.03 -13.29
C ARG A 568 6.16 -21.98 -12.91
N GLY A 569 6.21 -22.43 -11.66
CA GLY A 569 7.16 -23.46 -11.22
C GLY A 569 7.00 -24.76 -12.01
N TYR A 570 5.77 -25.16 -12.33
CA TYR A 570 5.48 -26.31 -13.19
C TYR A 570 6.08 -26.10 -14.59
N SER A 571 5.79 -24.97 -15.22
CA SER A 571 6.27 -24.62 -16.55
C SER A 571 7.80 -24.68 -16.64
N ASN A 572 8.48 -24.06 -15.68
CA ASN A 572 9.95 -24.06 -15.59
C ASN A 572 10.53 -25.48 -15.45
N TYR A 573 9.92 -26.33 -14.63
CA TYR A 573 10.37 -27.72 -14.47
C TYR A 573 10.17 -28.56 -15.73
N LEU A 574 9.06 -28.34 -16.43
CA LEU A 574 8.77 -29.02 -17.69
C LEU A 574 9.74 -28.56 -18.77
N ASP A 575 10.04 -27.27 -18.85
CA ASP A 575 10.97 -26.74 -19.84
C ASP A 575 12.42 -27.23 -19.63
N ALA A 576 12.82 -27.41 -18.37
CA ALA A 576 14.11 -28.02 -18.04
C ALA A 576 14.26 -29.45 -18.61
N LEU A 577 13.17 -30.22 -18.73
CA LEU A 577 13.19 -31.53 -19.39
C LEU A 577 13.43 -31.44 -20.91
N PHE A 578 13.01 -30.32 -21.52
CA PHE A 578 13.17 -30.05 -22.95
C PHE A 578 14.37 -29.15 -23.26
N ASN A 579 15.30 -28.99 -22.32
CA ASN A 579 16.49 -28.14 -22.46
C ASN A 579 16.16 -26.68 -22.83
N LYS A 580 15.17 -26.07 -22.15
CA LYS A 580 14.76 -24.66 -22.30
C LYS A 580 14.21 -24.27 -23.69
N LYS A 581 13.79 -25.25 -24.49
CA LYS A 581 13.23 -25.01 -25.84
C LYS A 581 11.86 -24.33 -25.80
N MET A 582 11.06 -24.57 -24.76
CA MET A 582 9.73 -23.99 -24.64
C MET A 582 9.83 -22.49 -24.34
N GLN A 583 10.69 -22.10 -23.40
CA GLN A 583 11.01 -20.70 -23.14
C GLN A 583 11.50 -19.99 -24.41
N ALA A 584 12.44 -20.59 -25.15
CA ALA A 584 12.95 -20.00 -26.39
C ALA A 584 11.85 -19.76 -27.44
N ALA A 585 10.93 -20.71 -27.62
CA ALA A 585 9.80 -20.57 -28.54
C ALA A 585 8.81 -19.47 -28.10
N PHE A 586 8.54 -19.35 -26.80
CA PHE A 586 7.62 -18.31 -26.30
C PHE A 586 8.21 -16.90 -26.34
N HIS A 587 9.52 -16.77 -26.13
CA HIS A 587 10.24 -15.52 -26.35
C HIS A 587 10.16 -15.06 -27.80
N GLU A 588 10.27 -15.96 -28.77
CA GLU A 588 10.17 -15.61 -30.19
C GLU A 588 8.77 -15.11 -30.58
N ILE A 589 7.72 -15.66 -29.97
CA ILE A 589 6.33 -15.33 -30.30
C ILE A 589 5.85 -14.08 -29.53
N THR A 590 6.29 -13.90 -28.28
CA THR A 590 5.77 -12.87 -27.35
C THR A 590 6.85 -12.26 -26.45
N PRO A 591 7.76 -11.42 -26.97
CA PRO A 591 8.80 -10.80 -26.16
C PRO A 591 8.24 -9.61 -25.36
N ILE A 592 7.65 -9.86 -24.19
CA ILE A 592 7.03 -8.82 -23.36
C ILE A 592 8.02 -7.72 -22.99
N HIS A 593 9.26 -8.10 -22.66
CA HIS A 593 10.31 -7.13 -22.29
C HIS A 593 10.72 -6.21 -23.43
N GLU A 594 10.50 -6.60 -24.70
CA GLU A 594 10.72 -5.72 -25.85
C GLU A 594 9.57 -4.73 -26.07
N TRP A 595 8.39 -4.99 -25.48
CA TRP A 595 7.23 -4.10 -25.57
C TRP A 595 7.17 -3.07 -24.44
N ILE A 596 8.10 -3.14 -23.47
CA ILE A 596 8.07 -2.34 -22.25
C ILE A 596 9.43 -1.68 -22.04
N ASP A 597 9.51 -0.39 -22.38
CA ASP A 597 10.76 0.39 -22.27
C ASP A 597 11.18 0.66 -20.82
N ASN A 598 10.28 0.49 -19.85
CA ASN A 598 10.60 0.71 -18.44
C ASN A 598 11.21 -0.55 -17.80
N PRO A 599 12.52 -0.55 -17.46
CA PRO A 599 13.22 -1.71 -16.92
C PRO A 599 12.66 -2.17 -15.57
N THR A 600 12.09 -1.24 -14.79
CA THR A 600 11.48 -1.60 -13.50
C THR A 600 10.18 -2.38 -13.67
N VAL A 601 9.39 -2.08 -14.71
CA VAL A 601 8.15 -2.80 -15.01
C VAL A 601 8.47 -4.13 -15.69
N ALA A 602 9.48 -4.16 -16.56
CA ALA A 602 9.98 -5.38 -17.17
C ALA A 602 10.46 -6.39 -16.11
N GLU A 603 11.16 -5.96 -15.05
CA GLU A 603 11.59 -6.83 -13.94
C GLU A 603 10.41 -7.57 -13.25
N TYR A 604 9.18 -7.04 -13.34
CA TYR A 604 8.00 -7.63 -12.72
C TYR A 604 7.28 -8.65 -13.59
N LEU A 605 7.37 -8.47 -14.90
CA LEU A 605 6.68 -9.29 -15.88
C LEU A 605 7.59 -10.43 -16.32
N SER A 606 6.96 -11.56 -16.63
CA SER A 606 7.65 -12.63 -17.31
C SER A 606 8.23 -12.06 -18.62
N PRO A 607 9.47 -12.44 -19.00
CA PRO A 607 10.05 -12.01 -20.26
C PRO A 607 9.23 -12.40 -21.51
N TYR A 608 8.34 -13.39 -21.35
CA TYR A 608 7.44 -13.91 -22.37
C TYR A 608 6.08 -14.31 -21.78
N LEU A 609 5.04 -14.42 -22.61
CA LEU A 609 3.75 -14.97 -22.17
C LEU A 609 3.83 -16.49 -22.04
N ASP A 610 3.57 -17.01 -20.84
CA ASP A 610 3.61 -18.45 -20.56
C ASP A 610 2.26 -19.12 -20.85
N PHE A 611 2.09 -19.54 -22.10
CA PHE A 611 0.88 -20.24 -22.55
C PHE A 611 0.69 -21.60 -21.88
N PHE A 612 1.78 -22.27 -21.49
CA PHE A 612 1.68 -23.57 -20.83
C PHE A 612 1.13 -23.41 -19.41
N ALA A 613 1.68 -22.46 -18.63
CA ALA A 613 1.19 -22.15 -17.29
C ALA A 613 -0.30 -21.75 -17.29
N PHE A 614 -0.74 -20.95 -18.27
CA PHE A 614 -2.15 -20.63 -18.47
C PHE A 614 -3.00 -21.88 -18.76
N ALA A 615 -2.56 -22.71 -19.71
CA ALA A 615 -3.31 -23.89 -20.16
C ALA A 615 -3.47 -24.93 -19.05
N ILE A 616 -2.43 -25.20 -18.26
CA ILE A 616 -2.50 -26.16 -17.16
C ILE A 616 -3.44 -25.67 -16.04
N CYS A 617 -3.45 -24.37 -15.74
CA CYS A 617 -4.41 -23.76 -14.82
C CYS A 617 -5.85 -23.97 -15.30
N VAL A 618 -6.16 -23.63 -16.56
CA VAL A 618 -7.50 -23.81 -17.12
C VAL A 618 -7.92 -25.28 -17.10
N PHE A 619 -7.01 -26.20 -17.47
CA PHE A 619 -7.27 -27.64 -17.45
C PHE A 619 -7.64 -28.15 -16.05
N LEU A 620 -6.86 -27.81 -15.03
CA LEU A 620 -7.14 -28.22 -13.65
C LEU A 620 -8.38 -27.54 -13.07
N THR A 621 -8.68 -26.30 -13.50
CA THR A 621 -9.93 -25.60 -13.16
C THR A 621 -11.14 -26.38 -13.65
N LEU A 622 -11.11 -26.86 -14.90
CA LEU A 622 -12.17 -27.68 -15.48
C LEU A 622 -12.31 -29.00 -14.72
N LEU A 623 -11.19 -29.61 -14.31
CA LEU A 623 -11.20 -30.82 -13.47
C LEU A 623 -11.91 -30.59 -12.14
N LEU A 624 -11.61 -29.47 -11.46
CA LEU A 624 -12.25 -29.10 -10.18
C LEU A 624 -13.76 -28.86 -10.30
N CYS A 625 -14.26 -28.51 -11.48
CA CYS A 625 -15.70 -28.34 -11.72
C CYS A 625 -16.49 -29.66 -11.65
N PHE A 626 -15.87 -30.81 -11.89
CA PHE A 626 -16.53 -32.14 -11.90
C PHE A 626 -16.82 -32.72 -10.51
N GLY A 627 -16.38 -32.06 -9.43
CA GLY A 627 -16.79 -32.38 -8.06
C GLY A 627 -15.66 -32.85 -7.14
N VAL A 628 -15.76 -32.43 -5.89
CA VAL A 628 -14.71 -32.56 -4.85
C VAL A 628 -14.25 -33.98 -4.58
N LYS A 629 -15.18 -34.93 -4.55
CA LYS A 629 -14.86 -36.31 -4.21
C LYS A 629 -13.92 -36.94 -5.23
N GLU A 630 -14.14 -36.68 -6.52
CA GLU A 630 -13.27 -37.23 -7.56
C GLU A 630 -11.95 -36.47 -7.60
N SER A 631 -11.96 -35.14 -7.52
CA SER A 631 -10.73 -34.33 -7.44
C SER A 631 -9.85 -34.71 -6.24
N SER A 632 -10.44 -34.99 -5.07
CA SER A 632 -9.71 -35.39 -3.86
C SER A 632 -9.05 -36.77 -3.99
N LYS A 633 -9.68 -37.73 -4.70
CA LYS A 633 -9.04 -39.03 -4.99
C LYS A 633 -7.81 -38.85 -5.90
N PHE A 634 -7.95 -38.06 -6.97
CA PHE A 634 -6.82 -37.74 -7.86
C PHE A 634 -5.70 -37.07 -7.08
N ASN A 635 -6.03 -36.08 -6.25
CA ASN A 635 -5.08 -35.41 -5.38
C ASN A 635 -4.37 -36.41 -4.46
N SER A 636 -5.10 -37.31 -3.81
CA SER A 636 -4.53 -38.31 -2.90
C SER A 636 -3.51 -39.24 -3.59
N VAL A 637 -3.80 -39.67 -4.82
CA VAL A 637 -2.88 -40.49 -5.61
C VAL A 637 -1.61 -39.72 -5.94
N PHE A 638 -1.74 -38.48 -6.43
CA PHE A 638 -0.58 -37.67 -6.78
C PHE A 638 0.25 -37.26 -5.56
N THR A 639 -0.38 -36.95 -4.41
CA THR A 639 0.35 -36.71 -3.15
C THR A 639 1.15 -37.94 -2.74
N CYS A 640 0.58 -39.14 -2.85
CA CYS A 640 1.28 -40.38 -2.49
C CYS A 640 2.52 -40.59 -3.38
N LEU A 641 2.38 -40.41 -4.70
CA LEU A 641 3.50 -40.47 -5.64
C LEU A 641 4.55 -39.40 -5.33
N ASN A 642 4.12 -38.18 -5.04
CA ASN A 642 4.99 -37.06 -4.66
C ASN A 642 5.82 -37.39 -3.40
N LEU A 643 5.19 -37.93 -2.36
CA LEU A 643 5.89 -38.36 -1.15
C LEU A 643 6.92 -39.47 -1.42
N LEU A 644 6.60 -40.44 -2.28
CA LEU A 644 7.55 -41.48 -2.68
C LEU A 644 8.78 -40.89 -3.38
N VAL A 645 8.59 -39.88 -4.22
CA VAL A 645 9.67 -39.18 -4.93
C VAL A 645 10.55 -38.42 -3.95
N VAL A 646 9.97 -37.71 -2.99
CA VAL A 646 10.73 -37.01 -1.93
C VAL A 646 11.58 -38.01 -1.13
N VAL A 647 11.00 -39.13 -0.71
CA VAL A 647 11.74 -40.17 0.01
C VAL A 647 12.87 -40.72 -0.86
N TYR A 648 12.61 -40.96 -2.15
CA TYR A 648 13.62 -41.39 -3.11
C TYR A 648 14.78 -40.37 -3.23
N VAL A 649 14.47 -39.07 -3.35
CA VAL A 649 15.47 -37.98 -3.38
C VAL A 649 16.32 -37.98 -2.12
N VAL A 650 15.70 -38.09 -0.95
CA VAL A 650 16.44 -38.11 0.33
C VAL A 650 17.35 -39.33 0.42
N ILE A 651 16.89 -40.52 0.02
CA ILE A 651 17.70 -41.75 0.08
C ILE A 651 18.87 -41.70 -0.91
N ILE A 652 18.59 -41.47 -2.20
CA ILE A 652 19.64 -41.44 -3.24
C ILE A 652 20.57 -40.25 -3.06
N GLY A 653 20.03 -39.11 -2.63
CA GLY A 653 20.82 -37.93 -2.33
C GLY A 653 21.76 -38.15 -1.14
N SER A 654 21.31 -38.86 -0.10
CA SER A 654 22.17 -39.23 1.04
C SER A 654 23.34 -40.12 0.63
N ILE A 655 23.16 -41.02 -0.34
CA ILE A 655 24.24 -41.87 -0.87
C ILE A 655 25.32 -41.04 -1.57
N ASN A 656 24.93 -39.92 -2.19
CA ASN A 656 25.83 -39.04 -2.95
C ASN A 656 26.24 -37.76 -2.18
N ALA A 657 25.89 -37.68 -0.89
CA ALA A 657 26.16 -36.53 -0.05
C ALA A 657 27.66 -36.38 0.26
N LYS A 658 28.21 -35.19 0.02
CA LYS A 658 29.61 -34.85 0.30
C LYS A 658 29.66 -33.72 1.32
N VAL A 659 30.10 -34.04 2.55
CA VAL A 659 30.24 -33.05 3.64
C VAL A 659 31.18 -31.90 3.26
N LYS A 660 32.12 -32.11 2.33
CA LYS A 660 32.98 -31.05 1.79
C LYS A 660 32.18 -29.85 1.28
N ASN A 661 30.99 -30.06 0.71
CA ASN A 661 30.16 -28.99 0.15
C ASN A 661 29.59 -28.03 1.21
N TRP A 662 29.62 -28.39 2.49
CA TRP A 662 29.30 -27.49 3.62
C TRP A 662 30.54 -26.79 4.21
N GLN A 663 31.74 -27.19 3.79
CA GLN A 663 33.03 -26.68 4.28
C GLN A 663 33.86 -26.11 3.12
N ILE A 664 33.18 -25.50 2.14
CA ILE A 664 33.81 -24.83 1.00
C ILE A 664 34.68 -23.69 1.56
N LYS A 665 35.95 -23.64 1.16
CA LYS A 665 36.86 -22.59 1.64
C LYS A 665 36.59 -21.26 0.93
N PRO A 666 36.78 -20.11 1.58
CA PRO A 666 36.63 -18.80 0.94
C PRO A 666 37.46 -18.65 -0.34
N GLU A 667 38.66 -19.27 -0.37
CA GLU A 667 39.57 -19.31 -1.53
C GLU A 667 38.98 -20.02 -2.76
N GLU A 668 38.07 -21.00 -2.57
CA GLU A 668 37.39 -21.69 -3.68
C GLU A 668 36.27 -20.83 -4.30
N VAL A 669 35.83 -19.77 -3.61
CA VAL A 669 34.70 -18.91 -4.01
C VAL A 669 35.18 -17.53 -4.51
N GLN A 670 36.25 -17.00 -3.91
CA GLN A 670 36.86 -15.72 -4.29
C GLN A 670 37.82 -15.88 -5.48
N ASN A 671 37.28 -15.94 -6.71
CA ASN A 671 38.10 -15.84 -7.93
C ASN A 671 38.27 -14.38 -8.38
N PRO A 672 39.50 -13.91 -8.69
CA PRO A 672 39.77 -12.53 -9.10
C PRO A 672 39.37 -12.26 -10.57
N GLY A 673 38.07 -12.38 -10.88
CA GLY A 673 37.56 -12.14 -12.24
C GLY A 673 36.03 -12.08 -12.41
N ASN A 674 35.23 -12.62 -11.48
CA ASN A 674 33.76 -12.56 -11.57
C ASN A 674 33.18 -11.58 -10.55
N LYS A 675 32.36 -10.63 -11.02
CA LYS A 675 31.61 -9.65 -10.21
C LYS A 675 30.37 -10.23 -9.49
N LEU A 676 30.19 -11.56 -9.46
CA LEU A 676 29.06 -12.16 -8.75
C LEU A 676 29.39 -12.30 -7.25
N ASP A 677 28.49 -11.80 -6.40
CA ASP A 677 28.52 -12.00 -4.95
C ASP A 677 28.06 -13.43 -4.62
N ILE A 678 29.03 -14.34 -4.49
CA ILE A 678 28.79 -15.77 -4.24
C ILE A 678 28.97 -16.10 -2.73
N GLY A 679 29.19 -15.08 -1.89
CA GLY A 679 29.40 -15.21 -0.45
C GLY A 679 30.77 -15.75 -0.03
N ASP A 680 30.99 -15.85 1.28
CA ASP A 680 32.30 -16.16 1.90
C ASP A 680 32.62 -17.67 2.03
N GLY A 681 31.81 -18.54 1.44
CA GLY A 681 31.93 -19.99 1.60
C GLY A 681 31.51 -20.52 2.99
N GLY A 682 31.82 -21.78 3.27
CA GLY A 682 31.43 -22.48 4.50
C GLY A 682 29.92 -22.75 4.60
N PHE A 683 29.43 -22.91 5.83
CA PHE A 683 28.01 -23.20 6.08
C PHE A 683 27.13 -21.94 6.03
N PHE A 684 27.67 -20.77 6.34
CA PHE A 684 26.99 -19.47 6.35
C PHE A 684 27.64 -18.48 5.35
N PRO A 685 27.62 -18.75 4.04
CA PRO A 685 28.31 -17.90 3.07
C PRO A 685 27.75 -16.47 2.99
N PHE A 686 26.47 -16.29 3.32
CA PHE A 686 25.79 -14.97 3.38
C PHE A 686 25.53 -14.51 4.82
N GLY A 687 26.21 -15.12 5.80
CA GLY A 687 26.02 -14.86 7.22
C GLY A 687 24.65 -15.26 7.78
N ILE A 688 24.41 -14.91 9.04
CA ILE A 688 23.15 -15.20 9.76
C ILE A 688 21.98 -14.43 9.13
N ASN A 689 22.23 -13.24 8.57
CA ASN A 689 21.20 -12.46 7.89
C ASN A 689 20.72 -13.13 6.61
N GLY A 690 21.62 -13.72 5.82
CA GLY A 690 21.24 -14.54 4.67
C GLY A 690 20.39 -15.74 5.09
N MET A 691 20.74 -16.42 6.19
CA MET A 691 19.92 -17.50 6.75
C MET A 691 18.51 -17.02 7.17
N LEU A 692 18.40 -15.89 7.87
CA LEU A 692 17.12 -15.35 8.35
C LEU A 692 16.26 -14.78 7.21
N SER A 693 16.87 -14.12 6.23
CA SER A 693 16.21 -13.69 5.00
C SER A 693 15.71 -14.90 4.20
N GLY A 694 16.58 -15.91 4.04
CA GLY A 694 16.21 -17.18 3.43
C GLY A 694 15.08 -17.89 4.18
N ALA A 695 14.93 -17.71 5.51
CA ALA A 695 13.81 -18.28 6.26
C ALA A 695 12.47 -17.60 5.91
N ALA A 696 12.46 -16.30 5.63
CA ALA A 696 11.28 -15.58 5.17
C ALA A 696 10.85 -16.08 3.78
N THR A 697 11.80 -16.29 2.86
CA THR A 697 11.50 -16.89 1.56
C THR A 697 11.06 -18.35 1.70
N CYS A 698 11.79 -19.18 2.47
CA CYS A 698 11.44 -20.59 2.71
C CYS A 698 10.08 -20.78 3.39
N PHE A 699 9.56 -19.77 4.08
CA PHE A 699 8.19 -19.77 4.63
C PHE A 699 7.14 -20.05 3.56
N TYR A 700 7.36 -19.59 2.32
CA TYR A 700 6.52 -19.94 1.16
C TYR A 700 6.29 -21.45 1.04
N GLY A 701 7.35 -22.25 1.26
CA GLY A 701 7.28 -23.70 1.17
C GLY A 701 6.28 -24.31 2.15
N PHE A 702 5.95 -23.64 3.25
CA PHE A 702 4.99 -24.13 4.25
C PHE A 702 3.58 -23.58 4.08
N ILE A 703 3.31 -22.77 3.06
CA ILE A 703 1.96 -22.25 2.80
C ILE A 703 1.09 -23.37 2.21
N GLY A 704 -0.17 -23.44 2.62
CA GLY A 704 -1.15 -24.39 2.10
C GLY A 704 -1.73 -25.37 3.12
N PHE A 705 -1.16 -25.53 4.33
CA PHE A 705 -1.80 -26.38 5.35
C PHE A 705 -3.17 -25.84 5.79
N ASP A 706 -3.37 -24.53 5.66
CA ASP A 706 -4.59 -23.77 5.91
C ASP A 706 -5.71 -24.13 4.91
N CYS A 707 -5.37 -24.74 3.77
CA CYS A 707 -6.34 -25.33 2.83
C CYS A 707 -7.25 -26.35 3.53
N VAL A 708 -6.69 -27.11 4.49
CA VAL A 708 -7.39 -28.12 5.28
C VAL A 708 -8.51 -27.47 6.08
N ALA A 709 -8.24 -26.31 6.66
CA ALA A 709 -9.19 -25.57 7.49
C ALA A 709 -10.38 -25.03 6.67
N THR A 710 -10.15 -24.71 5.39
CA THR A 710 -11.20 -24.26 4.45
C THR A 710 -12.22 -25.36 4.11
N THR A 711 -11.86 -26.64 4.29
CA THR A 711 -12.70 -27.79 3.92
C THR A 711 -13.71 -28.22 5.00
N GLY A 712 -13.93 -27.41 6.04
CA GLY A 712 -14.72 -27.80 7.22
C GLY A 712 -16.15 -28.29 6.92
N GLU A 713 -16.80 -27.72 5.90
CA GLU A 713 -18.15 -28.12 5.47
C GLU A 713 -18.17 -29.42 4.64
N GLU A 714 -17.04 -29.82 4.07
CA GLU A 714 -16.90 -31.01 3.22
C GLU A 714 -16.31 -32.19 3.99
N THR A 715 -15.96 -31.98 5.26
CA THR A 715 -15.27 -32.94 6.12
C THR A 715 -16.25 -33.70 7.03
N LYS A 716 -16.01 -34.99 7.20
CA LYS A 716 -16.64 -35.85 8.22
C LYS A 716 -15.94 -35.68 9.55
N ASN A 717 -16.69 -35.39 10.62
CA ASN A 717 -16.16 -35.12 11.97
C ASN A 717 -15.04 -34.06 11.98
N PRO A 718 -15.31 -32.85 11.44
CA PRO A 718 -14.28 -31.82 11.25
C PRO A 718 -13.58 -31.40 12.54
N GLN A 719 -14.28 -31.46 13.69
CA GLN A 719 -13.74 -31.11 15.00
C GLN A 719 -12.51 -31.92 15.41
N ARG A 720 -12.37 -33.14 14.88
CA ARG A 720 -11.23 -34.03 15.14
C ARG A 720 -10.35 -34.20 13.91
N ALA A 721 -10.93 -34.27 12.72
CA ALA A 721 -10.20 -34.51 11.49
C ALA A 721 -9.27 -33.35 11.11
N ILE A 722 -9.73 -32.09 11.23
CA ILE A 722 -8.95 -30.91 10.84
C ILE A 722 -7.68 -30.74 11.70
N PRO A 723 -7.73 -30.80 13.05
CA PRO A 723 -6.53 -30.70 13.87
C PRO A 723 -5.48 -31.77 13.56
N ILE A 724 -5.93 -33.03 13.43
CA ILE A 724 -5.03 -34.15 13.12
C ILE A 724 -4.38 -33.93 11.77
N ALA A 725 -5.17 -33.55 10.76
CA ALA A 725 -4.67 -33.33 9.42
C ALA A 725 -3.62 -32.21 9.34
N ILE A 726 -3.85 -31.05 9.98
CA ILE A 726 -2.90 -29.94 9.98
C ILE A 726 -1.57 -30.35 10.63
N VAL A 727 -1.61 -30.92 11.84
CA VAL A 727 -0.39 -31.26 12.60
C VAL A 727 0.41 -32.36 11.90
N VAL A 728 -0.26 -33.41 11.42
CA VAL A 728 0.41 -34.50 10.71
C VAL A 728 1.02 -34.00 9.41
N SER A 729 0.29 -33.19 8.63
CA SER A 729 0.80 -32.64 7.37
C SER A 729 2.05 -31.80 7.59
N LEU A 730 1.99 -30.84 8.52
CA LEU A 730 3.13 -29.95 8.83
C LEU A 730 4.37 -30.73 9.28
N THR A 731 4.18 -31.82 10.02
CA THR A 731 5.30 -32.68 10.46
C THR A 731 5.97 -33.36 9.26
N PHE A 732 5.19 -33.94 8.34
CA PHE A 732 5.73 -34.56 7.12
C PHE A 732 6.41 -33.55 6.20
N ILE A 733 5.80 -32.37 6.06
CA ILE A 733 6.32 -31.28 5.25
C ILE A 733 7.67 -30.79 5.80
N PHE A 734 7.79 -30.61 7.12
CA PHE A 734 9.06 -30.27 7.77
C PHE A 734 10.14 -31.31 7.47
N LEU A 735 9.85 -32.60 7.66
CA LEU A 735 10.80 -33.67 7.39
C LEU A 735 11.23 -33.72 5.92
N ALA A 736 10.29 -33.48 4.99
CA ALA A 736 10.56 -33.42 3.56
C ALA A 736 11.50 -32.24 3.22
N TYR A 737 11.17 -31.02 3.64
CA TYR A 737 11.98 -29.84 3.34
C TYR A 737 13.36 -29.90 3.97
N PHE A 738 13.42 -30.26 5.24
CA PHE A 738 14.68 -30.42 5.96
C PHE A 738 15.55 -31.49 5.30
N GLY A 739 14.96 -32.64 4.94
CA GLY A 739 15.66 -33.73 4.27
C GLY A 739 16.18 -33.35 2.89
N VAL A 740 15.31 -32.81 2.02
CA VAL A 740 15.67 -32.44 0.63
C VAL A 740 16.71 -31.32 0.59
N SER A 741 16.54 -30.26 1.39
CA SER A 741 17.52 -29.16 1.44
C SER A 741 18.89 -29.62 1.94
N THR A 742 18.92 -30.55 2.91
CA THR A 742 20.15 -31.16 3.41
C THR A 742 20.87 -31.94 2.32
N VAL A 743 20.18 -32.87 1.64
CA VAL A 743 20.83 -33.68 0.59
C VAL A 743 21.20 -32.84 -0.62
N LEU A 744 20.37 -31.88 -1.02
CA LEU A 744 20.63 -31.01 -2.18
C LEU A 744 21.93 -30.23 -2.01
N THR A 745 22.11 -29.55 -0.87
CA THR A 745 23.32 -28.77 -0.58
C THR A 745 24.55 -29.63 -0.26
N MET A 746 24.36 -30.89 0.15
CA MET A 746 25.47 -31.82 0.31
C MET A 746 25.88 -32.52 -1.00
N MET A 747 24.98 -32.74 -1.95
CA MET A 747 25.28 -33.39 -3.22
C MET A 747 26.12 -32.51 -4.15
N TRP A 748 25.82 -31.21 -4.19
CA TRP A 748 26.43 -30.24 -5.11
C TRP A 748 26.70 -28.89 -4.42
N PRO A 749 27.79 -28.17 -4.76
CA PRO A 749 28.06 -26.83 -4.24
C PRO A 749 26.88 -25.86 -4.44
N TYR A 750 26.59 -25.04 -3.43
CA TYR A 750 25.40 -24.16 -3.43
C TYR A 750 25.41 -23.15 -4.59
N TYR A 751 26.59 -22.65 -4.99
CA TYR A 751 26.74 -21.63 -6.03
C TYR A 751 26.50 -22.13 -7.46
N ASP A 752 26.63 -23.43 -7.70
CA ASP A 752 26.42 -24.06 -9.01
C ASP A 752 25.00 -24.62 -9.17
N GLN A 753 24.13 -24.48 -8.16
CA GLN A 753 22.76 -24.95 -8.27
C GLN A 753 21.99 -24.16 -9.34
N ASP A 754 21.05 -24.82 -10.02
CA ASP A 754 20.12 -24.13 -10.91
C ASP A 754 18.93 -23.59 -10.07
N PRO A 755 18.62 -22.29 -10.14
CA PRO A 755 17.57 -21.68 -9.31
C PRO A 755 16.15 -22.11 -9.71
N TYR A 756 15.95 -22.65 -10.91
CA TYR A 756 14.62 -23.02 -11.41
C TYR A 756 14.34 -24.52 -11.34
N SER A 757 15.37 -25.35 -11.45
CA SER A 757 15.30 -26.80 -11.55
C SER A 757 16.49 -27.51 -10.87
N PRO A 758 16.69 -27.28 -9.55
CA PRO A 758 17.88 -27.73 -8.85
C PRO A 758 18.06 -29.25 -8.85
N LEU A 759 17.02 -30.04 -8.56
CA LEU A 759 17.16 -31.49 -8.41
C LEU A 759 17.53 -32.21 -9.73
N PRO A 760 16.83 -32.00 -10.87
CA PRO A 760 17.20 -32.62 -12.14
C PRO A 760 18.63 -32.27 -12.56
N THR A 761 19.01 -31.00 -12.39
CA THR A 761 20.32 -30.48 -12.76
C THR A 761 21.41 -31.10 -11.91
N VAL A 762 21.22 -31.19 -10.59
CA VAL A 762 22.18 -31.85 -9.69
C VAL A 762 22.34 -33.34 -10.02
N PHE A 763 21.25 -34.07 -10.26
CA PHE A 763 21.33 -35.50 -10.62
C PHE A 763 22.03 -35.74 -11.96
N GLU A 764 21.83 -34.85 -12.94
CA GLU A 764 22.57 -34.88 -14.20
C GLU A 764 24.05 -34.64 -13.98
N ALA A 765 24.38 -33.62 -13.19
CA ALA A 765 25.74 -33.18 -13.00
C ALA A 765 26.58 -34.19 -12.19
N ILE A 766 25.96 -34.98 -11.29
CA ILE A 766 26.62 -36.12 -10.61
C ILE A 766 26.65 -37.41 -11.44
N GLY A 767 26.09 -37.43 -12.66
CA GLY A 767 26.10 -38.58 -13.56
C GLY A 767 24.99 -39.62 -13.32
N TRP A 768 23.94 -39.29 -12.57
CA TRP A 768 22.81 -40.19 -12.26
C TRP A 768 21.58 -39.89 -13.14
N SER A 769 21.70 -40.11 -14.45
CA SER A 769 20.65 -39.77 -15.43
C SER A 769 19.31 -40.47 -15.18
N SER A 770 19.29 -41.69 -14.62
CA SER A 770 18.04 -42.37 -14.25
C SER A 770 17.31 -41.66 -13.11
N ALA A 771 18.04 -41.11 -12.14
CA ALA A 771 17.44 -40.36 -11.04
C ALA A 771 16.87 -39.02 -11.51
N LYS A 772 17.52 -38.34 -12.46
CA LYS A 772 16.98 -37.14 -13.13
C LYS A 772 15.54 -37.37 -13.60
N TRP A 773 15.30 -38.42 -14.38
CA TRP A 773 13.96 -38.72 -14.92
C TRP A 773 12.93 -39.03 -13.85
N VAL A 774 13.28 -39.86 -12.86
CA VAL A 774 12.38 -40.21 -11.74
C VAL A 774 11.96 -38.95 -10.97
N VAL A 775 12.92 -38.09 -10.66
CA VAL A 775 12.68 -36.87 -9.88
C VAL A 775 11.93 -35.82 -10.70
N SER A 776 12.26 -35.64 -11.98
CA SER A 776 11.52 -34.70 -12.84
C SER A 776 10.07 -35.13 -13.03
N ILE A 777 9.80 -36.39 -13.39
CA ILE A 777 8.42 -36.89 -13.55
C ILE A 777 7.67 -36.81 -12.22
N GLY A 778 8.33 -37.20 -11.13
CA GLY A 778 7.79 -37.09 -9.78
C GLY A 778 7.43 -35.66 -9.36
N ALA A 779 8.31 -34.70 -9.68
CA ALA A 779 8.09 -33.28 -9.45
C ALA A 779 6.89 -32.76 -10.25
N LEU A 780 6.68 -33.19 -11.49
CA LEU A 780 5.49 -32.81 -12.27
C LEU A 780 4.19 -33.28 -11.58
N PHE A 781 4.14 -34.52 -11.10
CA PHE A 781 2.99 -35.00 -10.31
C PHE A 781 2.84 -34.24 -8.98
N GLY A 782 3.95 -33.92 -8.31
CA GLY A 782 3.95 -33.12 -7.09
C GLY A 782 3.42 -31.71 -7.31
N LEU A 783 3.87 -31.03 -8.37
CA LEU A 783 3.43 -29.70 -8.76
C LEU A 783 1.96 -29.72 -9.24
N SER A 784 1.49 -30.77 -9.93
CA SER A 784 0.06 -30.95 -10.21
C SER A 784 -0.78 -31.03 -8.92
N THR A 785 -0.28 -31.75 -7.92
CA THR A 785 -0.95 -31.88 -6.62
C THR A 785 -1.01 -30.54 -5.89
N SER A 786 0.12 -29.82 -5.85
CA SER A 786 0.20 -28.51 -5.23
C SER A 786 -0.72 -27.52 -5.93
N LEU A 787 -0.77 -27.53 -7.27
CA LEU A 787 -1.64 -26.67 -8.06
C LEU A 787 -3.13 -26.97 -7.80
N LEU A 788 -3.53 -28.24 -7.76
CA LEU A 788 -4.88 -28.62 -7.34
C LEU A 788 -5.17 -28.16 -5.90
N GLY A 789 -4.18 -28.30 -5.00
CA GLY A 789 -4.28 -27.92 -3.59
C GLY A 789 -4.41 -26.42 -3.35
N THR A 790 -3.80 -25.56 -4.16
CA THR A 790 -3.94 -24.08 -4.07
C THR A 790 -5.21 -23.59 -4.76
N MET A 791 -5.65 -24.25 -5.83
CA MET A 791 -6.89 -23.91 -6.55
C MET A 791 -8.14 -24.38 -5.81
N PHE A 792 -8.02 -25.38 -4.94
CA PHE A 792 -9.15 -25.97 -4.24
C PHE A 792 -9.81 -25.02 -3.21
N PRO A 793 -9.10 -24.30 -2.33
CA PRO A 793 -9.70 -23.45 -1.30
C PRO A 793 -10.35 -22.18 -1.83
N LEU A 794 -9.78 -21.57 -2.87
CA LEU A 794 -10.18 -20.25 -3.35
C LEU A 794 -11.67 -20.13 -3.69
N PRO A 795 -12.29 -21.06 -4.45
CA PRO A 795 -13.72 -20.99 -4.73
C PRO A 795 -14.60 -21.09 -3.48
N ARG A 796 -14.12 -21.68 -2.37
CA ARG A 796 -14.84 -21.75 -1.09
C ARG A 796 -14.76 -20.45 -0.31
N VAL A 797 -13.63 -19.76 -0.34
CA VAL A 797 -13.49 -18.43 0.26
C VAL A 797 -14.40 -17.45 -0.48
N VAL A 798 -14.34 -17.43 -1.81
CA VAL A 798 -15.20 -16.61 -2.68
C VAL A 798 -16.68 -16.98 -2.44
N TYR A 799 -17.02 -18.27 -2.39
CA TYR A 799 -18.38 -18.72 -2.06
C TYR A 799 -18.86 -18.22 -0.70
N ALA A 800 -18.03 -18.33 0.35
CA ALA A 800 -18.37 -17.90 1.70
C ALA A 800 -18.60 -16.39 1.76
N MET A 801 -17.70 -15.59 1.16
CA MET A 801 -17.84 -14.14 1.08
C MET A 801 -19.08 -13.73 0.27
N ALA A 802 -19.38 -14.41 -0.84
CA ALA A 802 -20.55 -14.12 -1.67
C ALA A 802 -21.86 -14.49 -0.97
N ASN A 803 -21.86 -15.57 -0.18
CA ASN A 803 -23.02 -15.98 0.61
C ASN A 803 -23.28 -15.02 1.77
N ASP A 804 -22.22 -14.44 2.33
CA ASP A 804 -22.29 -13.40 3.37
C ASP A 804 -22.59 -12.00 2.79
N GLY A 805 -22.65 -11.88 1.45
CA GLY A 805 -22.99 -10.66 0.73
C GLY A 805 -21.83 -9.70 0.52
N LEU A 806 -20.60 -10.07 0.85
CA LEU A 806 -19.42 -9.19 0.74
C LEU A 806 -18.82 -9.09 -0.66
N ILE A 807 -19.23 -9.97 -1.58
CA ILE A 807 -18.89 -9.89 -3.01
C ILE A 807 -20.11 -10.28 -3.85
N PHE A 808 -19.98 -10.21 -5.18
CA PHE A 808 -21.08 -10.48 -6.11
C PHE A 808 -21.80 -11.81 -5.85
N ARG A 809 -23.13 -11.76 -5.71
CA ARG A 809 -24.00 -12.93 -5.46
C ARG A 809 -23.94 -14.02 -6.53
N CYS A 810 -23.39 -13.75 -7.72
CA CYS A 810 -23.21 -14.79 -8.74
C CYS A 810 -22.29 -15.92 -8.25
N PHE A 811 -21.34 -15.61 -7.37
CA PHE A 811 -20.38 -16.57 -6.83
C PHE A 811 -20.94 -17.49 -5.74
N SER A 812 -22.09 -17.16 -5.13
CA SER A 812 -22.75 -18.02 -4.14
C SER A 812 -23.56 -19.16 -4.76
N LYS A 813 -23.70 -19.21 -6.09
CA LYS A 813 -24.44 -20.27 -6.78
C LYS A 813 -23.69 -21.59 -6.78
N VAL A 814 -24.29 -22.61 -6.17
CA VAL A 814 -23.78 -23.98 -6.13
C VAL A 814 -24.50 -24.85 -7.17
N ASN A 815 -23.75 -25.63 -7.94
CA ASN A 815 -24.33 -26.55 -8.93
C ASN A 815 -25.13 -27.67 -8.26
N ALA A 816 -26.36 -27.91 -8.73
CA ALA A 816 -27.25 -28.92 -8.18
C ALA A 816 -26.69 -30.35 -8.27
N ARG A 817 -25.94 -30.69 -9.33
CA ARG A 817 -25.41 -32.04 -9.59
C ARG A 817 -24.16 -32.36 -8.77
N PHE A 818 -23.19 -31.45 -8.78
CA PHE A 818 -21.87 -31.68 -8.18
C PHE A 818 -21.71 -31.06 -6.79
N LYS A 819 -22.66 -30.21 -6.37
CA LYS A 819 -22.62 -29.46 -5.10
C LYS A 819 -21.33 -28.64 -4.93
N THR A 820 -20.85 -28.04 -6.03
CA THR A 820 -19.66 -27.19 -6.09
C THR A 820 -19.97 -25.80 -6.66
N PRO A 821 -19.23 -24.75 -6.24
CA PRO A 821 -19.38 -23.39 -6.77
C PRO A 821 -18.63 -23.24 -8.11
N VAL A 822 -19.26 -23.66 -9.20
CA VAL A 822 -18.63 -23.72 -10.55
C VAL A 822 -18.19 -22.35 -11.05
N ILE A 823 -19.00 -21.30 -10.87
CA ILE A 823 -18.67 -19.95 -11.35
C ILE A 823 -17.43 -19.40 -10.63
N ALA A 824 -17.40 -19.51 -9.30
CA ALA A 824 -16.24 -19.12 -8.51
C ALA A 824 -14.99 -19.90 -8.94
N THR A 825 -15.14 -21.21 -9.20
CA THR A 825 -14.04 -22.06 -9.68
C THR A 825 -13.48 -21.58 -11.02
N LEU A 826 -14.34 -21.36 -12.02
CA LEU A 826 -13.92 -20.93 -13.35
C LEU A 826 -13.25 -19.55 -13.35
N VAL A 827 -13.83 -18.58 -12.65
CA VAL A 827 -13.27 -17.22 -12.59
C VAL A 827 -11.93 -17.22 -11.86
N SER A 828 -11.88 -17.80 -10.66
CA SER A 828 -10.65 -17.87 -9.86
C SER A 828 -9.52 -18.59 -10.57
N GLY A 829 -9.79 -19.72 -11.22
CA GLY A 829 -8.79 -20.49 -11.94
C GLY A 829 -8.30 -19.81 -13.22
N THR A 830 -9.19 -19.12 -13.94
CA THR A 830 -8.82 -18.35 -15.14
C THR A 830 -7.98 -17.14 -14.76
N CYS A 831 -8.37 -16.39 -13.73
CA CYS A 831 -7.57 -15.25 -13.24
C CYS A 831 -6.19 -15.70 -12.74
N GLY A 832 -6.12 -16.80 -11.99
CA GLY A 832 -4.84 -17.42 -11.59
C GLY A 832 -3.99 -17.82 -12.79
N GLY A 833 -4.59 -18.38 -13.84
CA GLY A 833 -3.90 -18.69 -15.10
C GLY A 833 -3.37 -17.45 -15.83
N ILE A 834 -4.14 -16.35 -15.88
CA ILE A 834 -3.70 -15.08 -16.51
C ILE A 834 -2.49 -14.53 -15.76
N LEU A 835 -2.55 -14.51 -14.42
CA LEU A 835 -1.42 -14.09 -13.60
C LEU A 835 -0.20 -14.98 -13.84
N ALA A 836 -0.41 -16.30 -13.97
CA ALA A 836 0.66 -17.24 -14.31
C ALA A 836 1.28 -16.97 -15.69
N ALA A 837 0.52 -16.47 -16.67
CA ALA A 837 1.05 -16.17 -17.99
C ALA A 837 1.93 -14.92 -18.02
N ILE A 838 1.61 -13.94 -17.16
CA ILE A 838 2.11 -12.57 -17.24
C ILE A 838 3.26 -12.30 -16.26
N PHE A 839 3.24 -12.90 -15.06
CA PHE A 839 4.17 -12.54 -13.99
C PHE A 839 5.30 -13.56 -13.77
N GLU A 840 6.42 -13.05 -13.28
CA GLU A 840 7.60 -13.86 -12.95
C GLU A 840 7.45 -14.57 -11.59
N LEU A 841 8.03 -15.78 -11.45
CA LEU A 841 7.86 -16.65 -10.28
C LEU A 841 8.28 -15.99 -8.96
N SER A 842 9.45 -15.33 -8.93
CA SER A 842 9.98 -14.68 -7.72
C SER A 842 9.03 -13.60 -7.20
N SER A 843 8.52 -12.75 -8.10
CA SER A 843 7.56 -11.71 -7.78
C SER A 843 6.24 -12.26 -7.22
N LEU A 844 5.79 -13.40 -7.72
CA LEU A 844 4.59 -14.09 -7.21
C LEU A 844 4.84 -14.68 -5.81
N VAL A 845 5.98 -15.35 -5.58
CA VAL A 845 6.33 -15.96 -4.29
C VAL A 845 6.38 -14.93 -3.16
N ASP A 846 7.02 -13.79 -3.39
CA ASP A 846 7.14 -12.74 -2.38
C ASP A 846 5.78 -12.11 -2.04
N MET A 847 4.96 -11.84 -3.06
CA MET A 847 3.63 -11.24 -2.90
C MET A 847 2.63 -12.18 -2.21
N MET A 848 2.76 -13.49 -2.39
CA MET A 848 1.97 -14.47 -1.65
C MET A 848 2.33 -14.48 -0.16
N SER A 849 3.62 -14.46 0.15
CA SER A 849 4.13 -14.65 1.52
C SER A 849 3.64 -13.57 2.49
N ILE A 850 3.58 -12.30 2.06
CA ILE A 850 3.07 -11.20 2.90
C ILE A 850 1.59 -11.37 3.26
N GLY A 851 0.76 -11.80 2.30
CA GLY A 851 -0.68 -12.02 2.52
C GLY A 851 -0.94 -13.15 3.51
N THR A 852 -0.25 -14.28 3.35
CA THR A 852 -0.37 -15.42 4.27
C THR A 852 0.10 -15.09 5.68
N LEU A 853 1.23 -14.39 5.82
CA LEU A 853 1.76 -14.00 7.12
C LEU A 853 0.80 -13.06 7.87
N LEU A 854 0.14 -12.15 7.15
CA LEU A 854 -0.92 -11.30 7.70
C LEU A 854 -2.11 -12.13 8.18
N ALA A 855 -2.60 -13.07 7.36
CA ALA A 855 -3.69 -13.97 7.73
C ALA A 855 -3.34 -14.81 8.97
N TYR A 856 -2.11 -15.33 9.06
CA TYR A 856 -1.67 -16.18 10.18
C TYR A 856 -1.55 -15.38 11.48
N THR A 857 -1.02 -14.16 11.39
CA THR A 857 -0.97 -13.21 12.52
C THR A 857 -2.35 -12.95 13.07
N LEU A 858 -3.35 -12.74 12.20
CA LEU A 858 -4.71 -12.50 12.63
C LEU A 858 -5.38 -13.73 13.22
N VAL A 859 -5.19 -14.93 12.65
CA VAL A 859 -5.74 -16.15 13.25
C VAL A 859 -5.15 -16.40 14.64
N ALA A 860 -3.86 -16.15 14.83
CA ALA A 860 -3.24 -16.20 16.16
C ALA A 860 -3.85 -15.15 17.12
N MET A 861 -4.13 -13.93 16.66
CA MET A 861 -4.86 -12.92 17.44
C MET A 861 -6.29 -13.37 17.76
N CYS A 862 -6.98 -14.03 16.84
CA CYS A 862 -8.33 -14.56 17.09
C CYS A 862 -8.31 -15.63 18.19
N VAL A 863 -7.24 -16.44 18.29
CA VAL A 863 -7.14 -17.52 19.31
C VAL A 863 -6.99 -16.89 20.68
N LEU A 864 -6.14 -15.87 20.74
CA LEU A 864 -5.96 -15.01 21.90
C LEU A 864 -7.30 -14.42 22.36
N ILE A 865 -8.07 -13.81 21.44
CA ILE A 865 -9.38 -13.19 21.73
C ILE A 865 -10.39 -14.20 22.27
N LEU A 866 -10.46 -15.40 21.69
CA LEU A 866 -11.47 -16.40 22.05
C LEU A 866 -11.13 -17.25 23.28
N SER A 867 -9.86 -17.28 23.70
CA SER A 867 -9.38 -18.09 24.82
C SER A 867 -9.75 -17.50 26.19
N LYS A 868 -10.21 -16.24 26.26
CA LYS A 868 -10.52 -15.50 27.50
C LYS A 868 -11.98 -15.02 27.55
N GLU A 869 -12.52 -14.79 28.75
CA GLU A 869 -13.88 -14.27 28.97
C GLU A 869 -13.91 -12.71 28.90
N GLU A 870 -14.65 -12.16 27.91
CA GLU A 870 -15.11 -10.76 27.70
C GLU A 870 -14.18 -9.52 27.44
N VAL A 871 -14.66 -8.71 26.47
CA VAL A 871 -14.54 -7.27 26.07
C VAL A 871 -13.24 -6.45 26.27
N TYR A 872 -12.52 -6.51 27.40
CA TYR A 872 -11.32 -5.65 27.62
C TYR A 872 -10.07 -6.14 26.85
N TYR A 873 -10.17 -7.33 26.27
CA TYR A 873 -9.08 -8.08 25.65
C TYR A 873 -8.56 -7.50 24.34
N SER A 874 -9.45 -6.99 23.47
CA SER A 874 -9.08 -6.56 22.11
C SER A 874 -8.07 -5.40 22.11
N LYS A 875 -8.17 -4.51 23.11
CA LYS A 875 -7.23 -3.40 23.28
C LYS A 875 -5.84 -3.87 23.72
N ILE A 876 -5.76 -4.83 24.64
CA ILE A 876 -4.48 -5.38 25.13
C ILE A 876 -3.78 -6.17 24.02
N SER A 877 -4.53 -6.97 23.26
CA SER A 877 -3.99 -7.70 22.10
C SER A 877 -3.45 -6.77 21.01
N SER A 878 -4.13 -5.65 20.74
CA SER A 878 -3.66 -4.63 19.80
C SER A 878 -2.39 -3.94 20.31
N SER A 879 -2.31 -3.62 21.61
CA SER A 879 -1.08 -3.07 22.21
C SER A 879 0.11 -4.04 22.13
N THR A 880 -0.10 -5.35 22.30
CA THR A 880 0.95 -6.36 22.12
C THR A 880 1.49 -6.40 20.70
N GLY A 881 0.62 -6.28 19.69
CA GLY A 881 1.02 -6.19 18.28
C GLY A 881 1.92 -4.98 18.00
N VAL A 882 1.54 -3.79 18.51
CA VAL A 882 2.36 -2.56 18.37
C VAL A 882 3.73 -2.73 19.01
N CYS A 883 3.81 -3.34 20.20
CA CYS A 883 5.09 -3.60 20.84
C CYS A 883 5.97 -4.56 20.02
N PHE A 884 5.39 -5.60 19.41
CA PHE A 884 6.13 -6.51 18.53
C PHE A 884 6.63 -5.84 17.25
N ILE A 885 5.85 -4.95 16.65
CA ILE A 885 6.31 -4.13 15.51
C ILE A 885 7.49 -3.26 15.96
N GLY A 886 7.42 -2.64 17.14
CA GLY A 886 8.52 -1.85 17.71
C GLY A 886 9.79 -2.67 17.95
N VAL A 887 9.67 -3.87 18.55
CA VAL A 887 10.83 -4.78 18.74
C VAL A 887 11.45 -5.16 17.39
N ASN A 888 10.64 -5.63 16.44
CA ASN A 888 11.14 -6.11 15.16
C ASN A 888 11.72 -4.97 14.30
N GLY A 889 11.12 -3.78 14.34
CA GLY A 889 11.66 -2.60 13.66
C GLY A 889 13.06 -2.24 14.14
N ILE A 890 13.31 -2.30 15.46
CA ILE A 890 14.65 -2.03 15.99
C ILE A 890 15.63 -3.16 15.62
N LEU A 891 15.20 -4.43 15.70
CA LEU A 891 16.06 -5.57 15.33
C LEU A 891 16.49 -5.54 13.86
N ILE A 892 15.66 -5.00 12.96
CA ILE A 892 15.92 -4.99 11.52
C ILE A 892 16.64 -3.71 11.10
N PHE A 893 16.14 -2.54 11.49
CA PHE A 893 16.64 -1.25 10.99
C PHE A 893 17.78 -0.66 11.83
N GLN A 894 18.13 -1.23 12.99
CA GLN A 894 19.21 -0.75 13.86
C GLN A 894 20.23 -1.86 14.17
N GLU A 895 20.41 -2.79 13.25
CA GLU A 895 21.32 -3.92 13.39
C GLU A 895 22.78 -3.49 13.60
N ASP A 896 23.24 -2.44 12.93
CA ASP A 896 24.61 -1.92 13.09
C ASP A 896 24.89 -1.40 14.50
N SER A 897 23.87 -0.84 15.16
CA SER A 897 23.96 -0.43 16.57
C SER A 897 23.93 -1.62 17.53
N ILE A 898 23.19 -2.69 17.20
CA ILE A 898 23.09 -3.90 18.03
C ILE A 898 24.36 -4.76 17.90
N SER A 899 24.93 -4.85 16.69
CA SER A 899 26.13 -5.62 16.39
C SER A 899 27.42 -4.93 16.86
N GLY A 900 27.32 -3.72 17.42
CA GLY A 900 28.45 -2.96 17.94
C GLY A 900 29.30 -2.28 16.86
N LYS A 901 28.80 -2.23 15.62
CA LYS A 901 29.42 -1.50 14.50
C LYS A 901 29.16 0.01 14.58
N SER A 902 28.14 0.44 15.32
CA SER A 902 27.80 1.85 15.55
C SER A 902 27.87 2.21 17.04
N ASP A 903 28.38 3.40 17.37
CA ASP A 903 28.49 3.92 18.74
C ASP A 903 27.13 4.32 19.36
N ALA A 904 26.05 4.31 18.57
CA ALA A 904 24.71 4.68 19.02
C ALA A 904 24.08 3.62 19.95
N LYS A 905 23.96 3.93 21.24
CA LYS A 905 23.38 3.02 22.26
C LYS A 905 21.87 3.18 22.49
N TRP A 906 21.25 4.24 21.96
CA TRP A 906 19.82 4.51 22.14
C TRP A 906 18.89 3.42 21.55
N PRO A 907 19.21 2.71 20.44
CA PRO A 907 18.34 1.65 19.91
C PRO A 907 18.27 0.46 20.88
N ILE A 908 19.36 0.15 21.56
CA ILE A 908 19.42 -0.94 22.56
C ILE A 908 18.48 -0.62 23.74
N VAL A 909 18.44 0.64 24.20
CA VAL A 909 17.54 1.06 25.28
C VAL A 909 16.08 0.93 24.85
N LEU A 910 15.73 1.40 23.65
CA LEU A 910 14.37 1.24 23.12
C LEU A 910 13.99 -0.22 22.92
N LEU A 911 14.91 -1.06 22.44
CA LEU A 911 14.71 -2.50 22.27
C LEU A 911 14.34 -3.15 23.61
N VAL A 912 15.08 -2.83 24.67
CA VAL A 912 14.79 -3.33 26.03
C VAL A 912 13.42 -2.86 26.51
N ILE A 913 13.05 -1.59 26.27
CA ILE A 913 11.72 -1.06 26.64
C ILE A 913 10.61 -1.82 25.92
N PHE A 914 10.71 -2.01 24.60
CA PHE A 914 9.69 -2.71 23.82
C PHE A 914 9.59 -4.20 24.19
N ILE A 915 10.71 -4.86 24.50
CA ILE A 915 10.73 -6.25 25.00
C ILE A 915 10.04 -6.33 26.36
N LEU A 916 10.36 -5.43 27.29
CA LEU A 916 9.72 -5.40 28.62
C LEU A 916 8.22 -5.13 28.50
N MET A 917 7.80 -4.19 27.66
CA MET A 917 6.37 -3.92 27.40
C MET A 917 5.67 -5.14 26.80
N SER A 918 6.31 -5.83 25.85
CA SER A 918 5.78 -7.06 25.26
C SER A 918 5.59 -8.15 26.32
N LEU A 919 6.60 -8.37 27.17
CA LEU A 919 6.52 -9.34 28.27
C LEU A 919 5.42 -8.98 29.28
N ILE A 920 5.29 -7.71 29.65
CA ILE A 920 4.25 -7.22 30.56
C ILE A 920 2.87 -7.50 29.98
N THR A 921 2.63 -7.19 28.71
CA THR A 921 1.32 -7.45 28.09
C THR A 921 0.98 -8.94 28.01
N VAL A 922 1.95 -9.80 27.68
CA VAL A 922 1.76 -11.27 27.68
C VAL A 922 1.47 -11.80 29.09
N VAL A 923 2.16 -11.28 30.12
CA VAL A 923 1.89 -11.64 31.52
C VAL A 923 0.48 -11.19 31.94
N ILE A 924 0.05 -9.99 31.56
CA ILE A 924 -1.32 -9.51 31.82
C ILE A 924 -2.34 -10.46 31.18
N ILE A 925 -2.13 -10.84 29.91
CA ILE A 925 -3.00 -11.80 29.20
C ILE A 925 -3.01 -13.16 29.92
N SER A 926 -1.87 -13.62 30.43
CA SER A 926 -1.77 -14.92 31.12
C SER A 926 -2.64 -14.98 32.38
N ARG A 927 -2.74 -13.85 33.11
CA ARG A 927 -3.48 -13.73 34.38
C ARG A 927 -5.00 -13.65 34.23
N GLN A 928 -5.51 -13.49 33.01
CA GLN A 928 -6.96 -13.35 32.77
C GLN A 928 -7.72 -14.70 32.78
N PRO A 929 -9.01 -14.71 33.17
CA PRO A 929 -9.83 -15.93 33.24
C PRO A 929 -9.99 -16.59 31.87
N MET A 930 -9.79 -17.91 31.83
CA MET A 930 -9.87 -18.71 30.60
C MET A 930 -11.29 -19.20 30.31
N ASN A 931 -11.63 -19.24 29.03
CA ASN A 931 -12.91 -19.78 28.56
C ASN A 931 -13.02 -21.29 28.86
N LYS A 932 -14.10 -21.68 29.56
CA LYS A 932 -14.31 -23.05 30.06
C LYS A 932 -14.85 -24.04 29.02
N HIS A 933 -15.08 -23.63 27.78
CA HIS A 933 -15.61 -24.52 26.74
C HIS A 933 -14.70 -25.73 26.49
N LYS A 934 -15.28 -26.93 26.43
CA LYS A 934 -14.56 -28.17 26.06
C LYS A 934 -14.39 -28.20 24.54
N LEU A 935 -13.16 -28.35 24.08
CA LEU A 935 -12.80 -28.45 22.66
C LEU A 935 -12.02 -29.75 22.44
N HIS A 936 -12.11 -30.33 21.25
CA HIS A 936 -11.38 -31.55 20.89
C HIS A 936 -9.87 -31.30 20.73
N PHE A 937 -9.49 -30.07 20.39
CA PHE A 937 -8.11 -29.60 20.34
C PHE A 937 -8.04 -28.19 20.92
N LYS A 938 -7.01 -27.91 21.72
CA LYS A 938 -6.67 -26.59 22.24
C LYS A 938 -5.19 -26.32 21.99
N VAL A 939 -4.85 -25.10 21.60
CA VAL A 939 -3.46 -24.66 21.44
C VAL A 939 -2.72 -24.83 22.77
N PRO A 940 -1.56 -25.48 22.78
CA PRO A 940 -0.76 -25.59 24.00
C PRO A 940 -0.14 -24.24 24.37
N LEU A 941 0.10 -24.02 25.67
CA LEU A 941 0.81 -22.83 26.19
C LEU A 941 0.18 -21.47 25.85
N VAL A 942 -1.15 -21.38 25.67
CA VAL A 942 -1.85 -20.09 25.53
C VAL A 942 -1.66 -19.26 26.81
N PRO A 943 -1.24 -17.98 26.73
CA PRO A 943 -1.16 -17.11 25.53
C PRO A 943 0.21 -17.04 24.83
N PHE A 944 1.23 -17.73 25.34
CA PHE A 944 2.61 -17.59 24.87
C PHE A 944 2.79 -18.06 23.43
N LEU A 945 2.24 -19.23 23.06
CA LEU A 945 2.44 -19.77 21.72
C LEU A 945 1.82 -18.88 20.62
N PRO A 946 0.55 -18.43 20.71
CA PRO A 946 0.02 -17.46 19.76
C PRO A 946 0.78 -16.13 19.73
N ALA A 947 1.25 -15.64 20.89
CA ALA A 947 2.04 -14.41 20.95
C ALA A 947 3.39 -14.55 20.21
N VAL A 948 4.09 -15.66 20.39
CA VAL A 948 5.33 -15.97 19.66
C VAL A 948 5.04 -16.12 18.16
N SER A 949 3.93 -16.75 17.79
CA SER A 949 3.51 -16.85 16.38
C SER A 949 3.32 -15.47 15.74
N ILE A 950 2.62 -14.55 16.42
CA ILE A 950 2.44 -13.16 15.96
C ILE A 950 3.79 -12.47 15.79
N TRP A 951 4.68 -12.59 16.79
CA TRP A 951 5.99 -11.95 16.74
C TRP A 951 6.86 -12.45 15.58
N ILE A 952 6.93 -13.78 15.36
CA ILE A 952 7.68 -14.38 14.25
C ILE A 952 7.08 -13.96 12.91
N ASN A 953 5.75 -13.99 12.76
CA ASN A 953 5.12 -13.60 11.51
C ASN A 953 5.42 -12.13 11.17
N ILE A 954 5.34 -11.22 12.15
CA ILE A 954 5.71 -9.80 11.98
C ILE A 954 7.17 -9.68 11.57
N TYR A 955 8.08 -10.42 12.23
CA TYR A 955 9.50 -10.40 11.89
C TYR A 955 9.75 -10.83 10.44
N LEU A 956 9.14 -11.94 10.00
CA LEU A 956 9.29 -12.44 8.63
C LEU A 956 8.69 -11.47 7.59
N MET A 957 7.54 -10.85 7.89
CA MET A 957 6.95 -9.83 7.00
C MET A 957 7.88 -8.63 6.81
N MET A 958 8.57 -8.20 7.87
CA MET A 958 9.50 -7.05 7.81
C MET A 958 10.83 -7.39 7.12
N LYS A 959 11.14 -8.67 6.87
CA LYS A 959 12.30 -9.10 6.08
C LYS A 959 12.02 -9.23 4.57
N LEU A 960 10.77 -9.08 4.15
CA LEU A 960 10.40 -9.03 2.74
C LEU A 960 10.83 -7.69 2.11
N SER A 961 11.05 -7.69 0.80
CA SER A 961 11.44 -6.50 0.03
C SER A 961 10.41 -5.37 0.10
N ASP A 962 10.87 -4.11 0.10
CA ASP A 962 10.00 -2.92 0.02
C ASP A 962 9.07 -2.95 -1.20
N LYS A 963 9.56 -3.50 -2.33
CA LYS A 963 8.76 -3.70 -3.55
C LYS A 963 7.52 -4.56 -3.28
N THR A 964 7.63 -5.56 -2.40
CA THR A 964 6.54 -6.46 -2.01
C THR A 964 5.45 -5.73 -1.22
N TRP A 965 5.85 -4.83 -0.32
CA TRP A 965 4.93 -3.99 0.44
C TRP A 965 4.13 -3.04 -0.43
N ILE A 966 4.78 -2.43 -1.44
CA ILE A 966 4.10 -1.56 -2.41
C ILE A 966 3.03 -2.33 -3.18
N ARG A 967 3.37 -3.50 -3.73
CA ARG A 967 2.43 -4.35 -4.50
C ARG A 967 1.24 -4.78 -3.65
N PHE A 968 1.50 -5.25 -2.44
CA PHE A 968 0.45 -5.66 -1.52
C PHE A 968 -0.48 -4.49 -1.20
N SER A 969 0.06 -3.29 -0.97
CA SER A 969 -0.72 -2.09 -0.67
C SER A 969 -1.64 -1.69 -1.83
N VAL A 970 -1.15 -1.72 -3.08
CA VAL A 970 -1.97 -1.45 -4.27
C VAL A 970 -3.16 -2.41 -4.36
N TRP A 971 -2.93 -3.71 -4.11
CA TRP A 971 -4.01 -4.69 -4.12
C TRP A 971 -5.03 -4.49 -3.00
N MET A 972 -4.56 -4.12 -1.81
CA MET A 972 -5.46 -3.84 -0.68
C MET A 972 -6.36 -2.64 -0.97
N ILE A 973 -5.82 -1.59 -1.59
CA ILE A 973 -6.60 -0.40 -2.00
C ILE A 973 -7.73 -0.78 -2.97
N LEU A 974 -7.45 -1.62 -3.98
CA LEU A 974 -8.47 -2.07 -4.94
C LEU A 974 -9.63 -2.81 -4.25
N GLY A 975 -9.33 -3.65 -3.25
CA GLY A 975 -10.36 -4.36 -2.49
C GLY A 975 -11.18 -3.49 -1.57
N GLU A 976 -10.54 -2.51 -0.92
CA GLU A 976 -11.23 -1.59 -0.03
C GLU A 976 -12.26 -0.73 -0.79
N CYS A 977 -11.95 -0.29 -2.01
CA CYS A 977 -12.89 0.40 -2.89
C CYS A 977 -14.14 -0.45 -3.20
N ASP A 978 -13.98 -1.72 -3.55
CA ASP A 978 -15.10 -2.65 -3.83
C ASP A 978 -15.93 -2.97 -2.57
N CYS A 979 -15.29 -3.08 -1.40
CA CYS A 979 -15.96 -3.33 -0.13
C CYS A 979 -16.89 -2.18 0.26
N ILE A 980 -16.38 -0.95 0.17
CA ILE A 980 -17.12 0.25 0.55
C ILE A 980 -18.31 0.45 -0.39
N ASP A 981 -18.13 0.23 -1.70
CA ASP A 981 -19.17 0.36 -2.72
C ASP A 981 -20.24 -0.76 -2.65
N LEU A 982 -19.90 -1.95 -2.11
CA LEU A 982 -20.87 -3.03 -1.93
C LEU A 982 -21.63 -2.93 -0.60
N ILE A 983 -20.95 -2.56 0.49
CA ILE A 983 -21.59 -2.36 1.79
C ILE A 983 -22.57 -1.17 1.72
N SER A 984 -22.25 -0.11 0.97
CA SER A 984 -23.21 0.97 0.67
C SER A 984 -24.46 0.42 -0.02
N LYS A 985 -24.32 -0.33 -1.12
CA LYS A 985 -25.43 -0.93 -1.89
C LYS A 985 -26.29 -1.90 -1.10
N ILE A 986 -25.73 -2.63 -0.14
CA ILE A 986 -26.48 -3.58 0.73
C ILE A 986 -27.24 -2.85 1.82
N SER A 987 -26.65 -1.81 2.41
CA SER A 987 -27.34 -0.91 3.34
C SER A 987 -28.58 -0.28 2.68
N LEU A 988 -28.43 0.21 1.45
CA LEU A 988 -29.51 0.74 0.61
C LEU A 988 -30.64 -0.28 0.35
N LYS A 989 -30.31 -1.56 0.13
CA LYS A 989 -31.32 -2.62 -0.12
C LYS A 989 -32.08 -3.07 1.12
N MET A 990 -31.48 -2.98 2.30
CA MET A 990 -32.16 -3.26 3.57
C MET A 990 -33.04 -2.09 4.04
N ALA A 991 -32.79 -0.87 3.56
CA ALA A 991 -33.68 0.28 3.79
C ALA A 991 -34.96 0.23 2.92
N MET A 992 -34.96 -0.56 1.84
CA MET A 992 -36.11 -0.75 0.93
C MET A 992 -37.04 -1.92 1.30
N ILE A 993 -36.72 -2.71 2.33
CA ILE A 993 -37.56 -3.80 2.88
C ILE A 993 -38.01 -3.39 4.28
#